data_AF-A0A0X3V6H0-F1
#
_entry.id   AF-A0A0X3V6H0-F1
#
_cell.length_a   1.000
_cell.length_b   1.000
_cell.length_c   1.000
_cell.angle_alpha   90.00
_cell.angle_beta   90.00
_cell.angle_gamma   90.00
#
_symmetry.space_group_name_H-M   'P 1'
#
loop_
_entity.id
_entity.type
_entity.pdbx_description
1 polymer ?
#
loop_
_entity_poly.entity_id
_entity_poly.type
_entity_poly.pdbx_seq_one_letter_code
_entity_poly.pdbx_strand_id
1 'polypeptide(L)'
;MGVLNRLIAACLRAAARRWPADLRDDMAREWAAELSALEQRPGTAWRRLTFAVSLAATPMTVDESGAPFGRFEWMRAGATLRSAFRLLLAGAFGFGITMAVRMAAGSVFEADFTDDAGWLRHDVLLGTVTAALMTVYTVLVGRWVAARGPSDPGPAGSTGVAATVILPVAPMLPFFLVTETYQTFGLTLLVTACWTAAMFALTIFTVRSASAGRGARAWAGVPFAAALPALILLAGDVPDQRMYQVVGIVEIALFLLPWTVCAVVFGQATVRRWSAPLIAPAVTEPAGVRPAAVQPAASPGPAWGWRFLLPPVAAAAAVVWALGVTVLQPLSEPMGVDASGENNTYWARESRWGALFALVMVLIVAVRGGRRATGGVLLFGTFWLALDIGLDRIDPTSGTVALAAGAAVAALAATVVTSGVPAVPRPQVLLSVAAVAAVMSGLVTANESPTDTEPLLNPASAATGCLLAVVAVLAAVRAAGSVGRLRAIVAVPVVIGAAAGPWLVRHVYPQPSDGRLRGELALVALLVLAVVVLAAPRPQVRVQWLRYPGALAIGAVIVPVMVLPLVLMSIALPIGSLFTALAANPAVNAADEDTIAVLLAIPIGLVLGRILRPLAFGRPATAAERGYRKAPGAPYAPVGEPPLILE
;
A
#
# COMPACT_ATOMS: atom_id res chain seq x y z
N MET A 1 -36.27 11.12 20.41
CA MET A 1 -35.12 11.35 19.50
C MET A 1 -34.38 10.05 19.24
N GLY A 2 -34.15 9.69 17.97
CA GLY A 2 -33.36 8.51 17.61
C GLY A 2 -31.91 8.57 18.13
N VAL A 3 -31.26 7.41 18.26
CA VAL A 3 -29.86 7.28 18.72
C VAL A 3 -28.90 8.16 17.90
N LEU A 4 -29.14 8.24 16.59
CA LEU A 4 -28.37 9.07 15.66
C LEU A 4 -28.37 10.56 16.05
N ASN A 5 -29.53 11.13 16.40
CA ASN A 5 -29.65 12.54 16.78
C ASN A 5 -28.93 12.82 18.10
N ARG A 6 -28.89 11.85 19.02
CA ARG A 6 -28.12 11.95 20.27
C ARG A 6 -26.62 11.96 20.00
N LEU A 7 -26.14 11.13 19.06
CA LEU A 7 -24.73 11.13 18.63
C LEU A 7 -24.35 12.45 17.96
N ILE A 8 -25.16 12.93 17.00
CA ILE A 8 -24.95 14.22 16.33
C ILE A 8 -24.86 15.36 17.36
N ALA A 9 -25.81 15.43 18.29
CA ALA A 9 -25.82 16.45 19.34
C ALA A 9 -24.64 16.33 20.31
N ALA A 10 -24.15 15.12 20.58
CA ALA A 10 -22.94 14.91 21.37
C ALA A 10 -21.69 15.41 20.63
N CYS A 11 -21.56 15.11 19.33
CA CYS A 11 -20.48 15.60 18.48
C CYS A 11 -20.47 17.12 18.38
N LEU A 12 -21.62 17.77 18.13
CA LEU A 12 -21.71 19.23 18.09
C LEU A 12 -21.35 19.88 19.42
N ARG A 13 -21.83 19.34 20.55
CA ARG A 13 -21.45 19.84 21.88
C ARG A 13 -19.96 19.67 22.15
N ALA A 14 -19.38 18.53 21.78
CA ALA A 14 -17.94 18.31 21.89
C ALA A 14 -17.17 19.30 21.00
N ALA A 15 -17.67 19.59 19.80
CA ALA A 15 -17.07 20.54 18.88
C ALA A 15 -17.11 21.97 19.44
N ALA A 16 -18.26 22.42 19.94
CA ALA A 16 -18.50 23.78 20.40
C ALA A 16 -17.74 24.10 21.69
N ARG A 17 -17.62 23.14 22.61
CA ARG A 17 -16.87 23.31 23.88
C ARG A 17 -15.41 23.75 23.69
N ARG A 18 -14.85 23.56 22.50
CA ARG A 18 -13.47 23.94 22.18
C ARG A 18 -13.32 25.41 21.80
N TRP A 19 -14.43 26.12 21.57
CA TRP A 19 -14.43 27.56 21.34
C TRP A 19 -14.47 28.35 22.66
N PRO A 20 -13.87 29.56 22.66
CA PRO A 20 -14.09 30.57 23.69
C PRO A 20 -15.57 30.74 24.01
N ALA A 21 -15.89 31.08 25.27
CA ALA A 21 -17.27 31.08 25.75
C ALA A 21 -18.19 32.03 24.95
N ASP A 22 -17.63 33.14 24.47
CA ASP A 22 -18.27 34.14 23.62
C ASP A 22 -18.57 33.62 22.20
N LEU A 23 -17.73 32.77 21.61
CA LEU A 23 -17.93 32.23 20.25
C LEU A 23 -18.62 30.86 20.21
N ARG A 24 -18.67 30.17 21.36
CA ARG A 24 -19.20 28.81 21.47
C ARG A 24 -20.65 28.71 21.02
N ASP A 25 -21.48 29.65 21.49
CA ASP A 25 -22.91 29.64 21.21
C ASP A 25 -23.19 30.04 19.75
N ASP A 26 -22.39 30.94 19.19
CA ASP A 26 -22.46 31.32 17.78
C ASP A 26 -22.15 30.15 16.86
N MET A 27 -21.04 29.44 17.12
CA MET A 27 -20.66 28.25 16.34
C MET A 27 -21.65 27.11 16.50
N ALA A 28 -22.17 26.89 17.72
CA ALA A 28 -23.19 25.88 17.95
C ALA A 28 -24.48 26.18 17.16
N ARG A 29 -24.88 27.46 17.07
CA ARG A 29 -26.04 27.90 16.29
C ARG A 29 -25.80 27.75 14.79
N GLU A 30 -24.65 28.20 14.30
CA GLU A 30 -24.30 28.11 12.87
C GLU A 30 -24.25 26.65 12.39
N TRP A 31 -23.58 25.77 13.13
CA TRP A 31 -23.51 24.36 12.75
C TRP A 31 -24.86 23.65 12.87
N ALA A 32 -25.70 24.02 13.85
CA ALA A 32 -27.06 23.50 13.93
C ALA A 32 -27.89 23.93 12.70
N ALA A 33 -27.71 25.16 12.22
CA ALA A 33 -28.34 25.65 10.99
C ALA A 33 -27.85 24.86 9.76
N GLU A 34 -26.55 24.63 9.60
CA GLU A 34 -26.01 23.79 8.51
C GLU A 34 -26.55 22.35 8.56
N LEU A 35 -26.66 21.78 9.76
CA LEU A 35 -27.19 20.43 9.95
C LEU A 35 -28.68 20.34 9.60
N SER A 36 -29.45 21.41 9.87
CA SER A 36 -30.85 21.53 9.46
C SER A 36 -30.99 21.66 7.94
N ALA A 37 -30.06 22.34 7.26
CA ALA A 37 -30.03 22.42 5.80
C ALA A 37 -29.74 21.05 5.15
N LEU A 38 -28.91 20.22 5.80
CA LEU A 38 -28.70 18.83 5.36
C LEU A 38 -29.94 17.95 5.58
N GLU A 39 -30.72 18.19 6.63
CA GLU A 39 -31.93 17.44 6.97
C GLU A 39 -33.08 17.62 5.98
N GLN A 40 -33.16 18.77 5.31
CA GLN A 40 -34.17 19.04 4.28
C GLN A 40 -34.04 18.17 3.02
N ARG A 41 -32.93 17.43 2.86
CA ARG A 41 -32.71 16.52 1.74
C ARG A 41 -32.99 15.07 2.20
N PRO A 42 -33.81 14.28 1.48
CA PRO A 42 -34.04 12.88 1.83
C PRO A 42 -32.75 12.06 1.75
N GLY A 43 -32.58 11.08 2.65
CA GLY A 43 -31.44 10.15 2.66
C GLY A 43 -30.12 10.69 3.26
N THR A 44 -30.11 11.83 3.95
CA THR A 44 -28.87 12.47 4.44
C THR A 44 -28.45 12.12 5.87
N ALA A 45 -29.11 11.16 6.52
CA ALA A 45 -28.79 10.75 7.90
C ALA A 45 -27.29 10.49 8.10
N TRP A 46 -26.65 9.82 7.16
CA TRP A 46 -25.20 9.56 7.20
C TRP A 46 -24.35 10.80 6.96
N ARG A 47 -24.77 11.69 6.06
CA ARG A 47 -24.09 12.97 5.79
C ARG A 47 -24.11 13.90 7.01
N ARG A 48 -25.24 13.93 7.72
CA ARG A 48 -25.39 14.67 8.98
C ARG A 48 -24.42 14.16 10.05
N LEU A 49 -24.31 12.84 10.18
CA LEU A 49 -23.38 12.24 11.13
C LEU A 49 -21.92 12.50 10.75
N THR A 50 -21.55 12.27 9.49
CA THR A 50 -20.17 12.53 9.02
C THR A 50 -19.80 13.99 9.15
N PHE A 51 -20.71 14.93 8.88
CA PHE A 51 -20.50 16.35 9.13
C PHE A 51 -20.25 16.63 10.62
N ALA A 52 -21.14 16.18 11.52
CA ALA A 52 -20.98 16.38 12.97
C ALA A 52 -19.68 15.75 13.51
N VAL A 53 -19.34 14.54 13.04
CA VAL A 53 -18.10 13.84 13.38
C VAL A 53 -16.89 14.60 12.84
N SER A 54 -16.96 15.14 11.62
CA SER A 54 -15.86 15.93 11.03
C SER A 54 -15.59 17.18 11.85
N LEU A 55 -16.63 17.89 12.30
CA LEU A 55 -16.50 19.04 13.19
C LEU A 55 -15.85 18.61 14.50
N ALA A 56 -16.38 17.56 15.15
CA ALA A 56 -15.84 17.06 16.42
C ALA A 56 -14.39 16.54 16.32
N ALA A 57 -13.99 15.99 15.18
CA ALA A 57 -12.66 15.43 14.95
C ALA A 57 -11.62 16.47 14.52
N THR A 58 -12.05 17.63 14.00
CA THR A 58 -11.13 18.69 13.56
C THR A 58 -10.53 19.40 14.77
N PRO A 59 -9.21 19.34 15.03
CA PRO A 59 -8.57 20.08 16.11
C PRO A 59 -8.65 21.60 15.84
N MET A 60 -8.60 22.42 16.89
CA MET A 60 -8.51 23.88 16.78
C MET A 60 -7.20 24.34 17.43
N THR A 61 -6.44 25.17 16.72
CA THR A 61 -5.34 25.95 17.26
C THR A 61 -5.58 27.40 16.90
N VAL A 62 -5.67 28.18 17.96
CA VAL A 62 -5.76 29.63 17.96
C VAL A 62 -4.34 30.13 17.74
N ASP A 63 -4.13 31.04 16.79
CA ASP A 63 -2.83 31.69 16.65
C ASP A 63 -2.59 32.69 17.80
N GLU A 64 -1.43 33.34 17.80
CA GLU A 64 -1.10 34.38 18.79
C GLU A 64 -2.09 35.57 18.78
N SER A 65 -2.90 35.72 17.72
CA SER A 65 -3.90 36.79 17.56
C SER A 65 -5.32 36.39 17.98
N GLY A 66 -5.57 35.14 18.37
CA GLY A 66 -6.93 34.69 18.67
C GLY A 66 -7.67 34.09 17.46
N ALA A 67 -7.07 34.08 16.27
CA ALA A 67 -7.73 33.69 15.03
C ALA A 67 -7.49 32.20 14.67
N PRO A 68 -8.54 31.44 14.27
CA PRO A 68 -8.40 30.05 13.88
C PRO A 68 -7.79 29.89 12.47
N PHE A 69 -6.69 29.14 12.35
CA PHE A 69 -6.00 28.86 11.08
C PHE A 69 -6.34 27.46 10.51
N GLY A 70 -7.44 27.34 9.76
CA GLY A 70 -7.90 26.05 9.22
C GLY A 70 -6.96 25.36 8.21
N ARG A 71 -6.05 26.10 7.54
CA ARG A 71 -5.17 25.57 6.47
C ARG A 71 -3.96 24.79 6.99
N PHE A 72 -3.35 25.20 8.10
CA PHE A 72 -2.14 24.54 8.63
C PHE A 72 -2.47 23.26 9.40
N GLU A 73 -3.72 23.12 9.85
CA GLU A 73 -4.19 21.95 10.58
C GLU A 73 -4.45 20.75 9.69
N TRP A 74 -4.87 20.93 8.43
CA TRP A 74 -4.85 19.84 7.44
C TRP A 74 -3.45 19.23 7.25
N MET A 75 -2.38 20.01 7.47
CA MET A 75 -1.01 19.47 7.43
C MET A 75 -0.64 18.69 8.70
N ARG A 76 -1.18 19.04 9.87
CA ARG A 76 -1.05 18.30 11.15
C ARG A 76 -1.93 17.06 11.20
N ALA A 77 -3.21 17.19 10.87
CA ALA A 77 -4.11 16.06 10.58
C ALA A 77 -3.49 15.17 9.51
N GLY A 78 -2.83 15.74 8.50
CA GLY A 78 -2.04 14.99 7.53
C GLY A 78 -0.87 14.22 8.15
N ALA A 79 -0.19 14.72 9.19
CA ALA A 79 0.85 13.97 9.90
C ALA A 79 0.26 12.79 10.69
N THR A 80 -0.84 13.02 11.42
CA THR A 80 -1.56 11.99 12.17
C THR A 80 -2.16 10.95 11.24
N LEU A 81 -2.85 11.38 10.18
CA LEU A 81 -3.44 10.51 9.15
C LEU A 81 -2.35 9.73 8.41
N ARG A 82 -1.19 10.32 8.11
CA ARG A 82 -0.04 9.58 7.56
C ARG A 82 0.48 8.53 8.54
N SER A 83 0.50 8.80 9.84
CA SER A 83 0.89 7.80 10.85
C SER A 83 -0.15 6.68 10.96
N ALA A 84 -1.43 7.04 11.02
CA ALA A 84 -2.54 6.09 11.03
C ALA A 84 -2.53 5.21 9.79
N PHE A 85 -2.36 5.78 8.60
CA PHE A 85 -2.24 5.04 7.34
C PHE A 85 -0.99 4.15 7.29
N ARG A 86 0.14 4.60 7.83
CA ARG A 86 1.33 3.74 7.96
C ARG A 86 1.09 2.56 8.89
N LEU A 87 0.37 2.76 10.00
CA LEU A 87 0.01 1.68 10.93
C LEU A 87 -1.05 0.76 10.34
N LEU A 88 -2.00 1.28 9.55
CA LEU A 88 -2.94 0.48 8.76
C LEU A 88 -2.17 -0.46 7.83
N LEU A 89 -1.28 0.10 6.99
CA LEU A 89 -0.48 -0.68 6.05
C LEU A 89 0.43 -1.69 6.75
N ALA A 90 1.08 -1.27 7.85
CA ALA A 90 1.92 -2.17 8.64
C ALA A 90 1.10 -3.26 9.34
N GLY A 91 -0.14 -2.93 9.75
CA GLY A 91 -1.22 -3.79 10.21
C GLY A 91 -1.50 -4.90 9.22
N ALA A 92 -1.98 -4.51 8.04
CA ALA A 92 -2.32 -5.43 6.95
C ALA A 92 -1.11 -6.28 6.53
N PHE A 93 0.08 -5.70 6.45
CA PHE A 93 1.28 -6.46 6.12
C PHE A 93 1.62 -7.49 7.21
N GLY A 94 1.61 -7.07 8.47
CA GLY A 94 1.87 -7.96 9.60
C GLY A 94 0.86 -9.08 9.69
N PHE A 95 -0.41 -8.76 9.43
CA PHE A 95 -1.50 -9.71 9.30
C PHE A 95 -1.22 -10.76 8.23
N GLY A 96 -0.88 -10.30 7.04
CA GLY A 96 -0.52 -11.14 5.91
C GLY A 96 0.64 -12.08 6.16
N ILE A 97 1.71 -11.59 6.80
CA ILE A 97 2.85 -12.44 7.22
C ILE A 97 2.36 -13.57 8.12
N THR A 98 1.60 -13.23 9.17
CA THR A 98 1.11 -14.22 10.13
C THR A 98 0.33 -15.31 9.43
N MET A 99 -0.62 -14.94 8.57
CA MET A 99 -1.43 -15.88 7.80
C MET A 99 -0.56 -16.72 6.85
N ALA A 100 0.36 -16.09 6.12
CA ALA A 100 1.23 -16.80 5.17
C ALA A 100 2.16 -17.80 5.86
N VAL A 101 2.74 -17.43 7.01
CA VAL A 101 3.58 -18.32 7.83
C VAL A 101 2.75 -19.49 8.35
N ARG A 102 1.51 -19.23 8.80
CA ARG A 102 0.61 -20.28 9.27
C ARG A 102 0.23 -21.25 8.17
N MET A 103 -0.20 -20.75 7.00
CA MET A 103 -0.53 -21.57 5.84
C MET A 103 0.67 -22.41 5.38
N ALA A 104 1.86 -21.80 5.30
CA ALA A 104 3.06 -22.52 4.91
C ALA A 104 3.44 -23.61 5.92
N ALA A 105 3.37 -23.33 7.23
CA ALA A 105 3.63 -24.32 8.26
C ALA A 105 2.60 -25.46 8.21
N GLY A 106 1.31 -25.13 8.08
CA GLY A 106 0.25 -26.13 7.91
C GLY A 106 0.58 -27.10 6.78
N SER A 107 0.87 -26.59 5.58
CA SER A 107 1.18 -27.43 4.41
C SER A 107 2.42 -28.32 4.56
N VAL A 108 3.40 -27.92 5.38
CA VAL A 108 4.65 -28.68 5.58
C VAL A 108 4.46 -29.82 6.58
N PHE A 109 3.59 -29.62 7.57
CA PHE A 109 3.47 -30.53 8.72
C PHE A 109 2.12 -31.29 8.76
N GLU A 110 1.19 -31.03 7.83
CA GLU A 110 -0.14 -31.66 7.80
C GLU A 110 -0.10 -33.19 7.84
N ALA A 111 0.91 -33.80 7.21
CA ALA A 111 1.04 -35.27 7.16
C ALA A 111 1.54 -35.91 8.47
N ASP A 112 2.07 -35.13 9.43
CA ASP A 112 2.77 -35.65 10.60
C ASP A 112 1.90 -35.74 11.88
N PHE A 113 0.67 -35.21 11.86
CA PHE A 113 -0.20 -35.19 13.05
C PHE A 113 -1.31 -36.23 12.97
N THR A 114 -1.14 -37.34 13.68
CA THR A 114 -2.14 -38.43 13.76
C THR A 114 -3.11 -38.30 14.93
N ASP A 115 -2.87 -37.38 15.88
CA ASP A 115 -3.72 -37.18 17.06
C ASP A 115 -3.93 -35.69 17.42
N ASP A 116 -5.02 -35.42 18.14
CA ASP A 116 -5.43 -34.07 18.57
C ASP A 116 -4.35 -33.38 19.41
N ALA A 117 -3.57 -34.15 20.18
CA ALA A 117 -2.50 -33.63 21.04
C ALA A 117 -1.26 -33.20 20.24
N GLY A 118 -0.95 -33.87 19.13
CA GLY A 118 0.06 -33.45 18.16
C GLY A 118 -0.33 -32.14 17.49
N TRP A 119 -1.58 -32.05 17.03
CA TRP A 119 -2.14 -30.85 16.41
C TRP A 119 -2.11 -29.64 17.37
N LEU A 120 -2.57 -29.82 18.61
CA LEU A 120 -2.53 -28.76 19.63
C LEU A 120 -1.11 -28.25 19.90
N ARG A 121 -0.13 -29.15 20.02
CA ARG A 121 1.28 -28.76 20.24
C ARG A 121 1.84 -28.00 19.05
N HIS A 122 1.48 -28.40 17.84
CA HIS A 122 1.87 -27.72 16.62
C HIS A 122 1.34 -26.29 16.59
N ASP A 123 0.04 -26.11 16.78
CA ASP A 123 -0.61 -24.80 16.72
C ASP A 123 -0.10 -23.85 17.80
N VAL A 124 0.05 -24.33 19.04
CA VAL A 124 0.61 -23.51 20.13
C VAL A 124 2.05 -23.11 19.82
N LEU A 125 2.89 -24.02 19.31
CA LEU A 125 4.26 -23.73 18.93
C LEU A 125 4.31 -22.71 17.78
N LEU A 126 3.54 -22.95 16.72
CA LEU A 126 3.46 -22.09 15.55
C LEU A 126 2.94 -20.70 15.91
N GLY A 127 1.87 -20.62 16.69
CA GLY A 127 1.33 -19.38 17.24
C GLY A 127 2.36 -18.64 18.09
N THR A 128 3.13 -19.34 18.92
CA THR A 128 4.17 -18.74 19.77
C THR A 128 5.32 -18.18 18.95
N VAL A 129 5.84 -18.96 17.99
CA VAL A 129 6.91 -18.52 17.09
C VAL A 129 6.46 -17.31 16.27
N THR A 130 5.24 -17.37 15.72
CA THR A 130 4.67 -16.28 14.93
C THR A 130 4.48 -15.03 15.78
N ALA A 131 3.96 -15.16 17.01
CA ALA A 131 3.83 -14.05 17.95
C ALA A 131 5.19 -13.43 18.32
N ALA A 132 6.23 -14.24 18.50
CA ALA A 132 7.57 -13.73 18.77
C ALA A 132 8.14 -12.91 17.60
N LEU A 133 8.07 -13.45 16.38
CA LEU A 133 8.50 -12.76 15.16
C LEU A 133 7.70 -11.47 14.93
N MET A 134 6.39 -11.55 15.09
CA MET A 134 5.50 -10.41 14.95
C MET A 134 5.74 -9.35 16.02
N THR A 135 6.09 -9.73 17.24
CA THR A 135 6.46 -8.77 18.29
C THR A 135 7.71 -7.97 17.91
N VAL A 136 8.74 -8.62 17.34
CA VAL A 136 9.92 -7.92 16.84
C VAL A 136 9.53 -6.94 15.72
N TYR A 137 8.70 -7.39 14.77
CA TYR A 137 8.20 -6.55 13.69
C TYR A 137 7.41 -5.34 14.21
N THR A 138 6.46 -5.53 15.12
CA THR A 138 5.62 -4.44 15.65
C THR A 138 6.39 -3.45 16.51
N VAL A 139 7.44 -3.88 17.23
CA VAL A 139 8.37 -2.97 17.92
C VAL A 139 9.06 -2.05 16.92
N LEU A 140 9.56 -2.59 15.80
CA LEU A 140 10.23 -1.82 14.75
C LEU A 140 9.26 -0.85 14.07
N VAL A 141 8.05 -1.31 13.74
CA VAL A 141 6.96 -0.48 13.19
C VAL A 141 6.59 0.65 14.14
N GLY A 142 6.31 0.35 15.41
CA GLY A 142 5.93 1.33 16.42
C GLY A 142 6.97 2.45 16.53
N ARG A 143 8.26 2.11 16.59
CA ARG A 143 9.36 3.09 16.58
C ARG A 143 9.44 3.87 15.28
N TRP A 144 9.32 3.19 14.14
CA TRP A 144 9.44 3.78 12.81
C TRP A 144 8.34 4.81 12.52
N VAL A 145 7.08 4.49 12.89
CA VAL A 145 5.94 5.40 12.73
C VAL A 145 6.05 6.56 13.71
N ALA A 146 6.36 6.32 14.99
CA ALA A 146 6.50 7.38 16.00
C ALA A 146 7.58 8.40 15.62
N ALA A 147 8.72 7.94 15.12
CA ALA A 147 9.81 8.81 14.62
C ALA A 147 9.38 9.71 13.43
N ARG A 148 8.26 9.39 12.76
CA ARG A 148 7.71 10.14 11.62
C ARG A 148 6.33 10.74 11.87
N GLY A 149 5.85 10.65 13.11
CA GLY A 149 4.59 11.25 13.56
C GLY A 149 4.66 12.78 13.74
N PRO A 150 3.65 13.39 14.37
CA PRO A 150 3.72 14.79 14.78
C PRO A 150 4.81 15.01 15.84
N SER A 151 5.44 16.19 15.83
CA SER A 151 6.48 16.60 16.80
C SER A 151 5.90 17.14 18.11
N ASP A 152 4.58 17.24 18.22
CA ASP A 152 3.86 17.82 19.35
C ASP A 152 2.65 16.92 19.70
N PRO A 153 2.28 16.76 20.99
CA PRO A 153 1.05 16.08 21.43
C PRO A 153 -0.24 16.52 20.75
N GLY A 154 -0.33 17.76 20.29
CA GLY A 154 -1.58 18.33 19.80
C GLY A 154 -2.66 18.40 20.90
N PRO A 155 -3.86 18.94 20.58
CA PRO A 155 -4.89 19.22 21.58
C PRO A 155 -5.50 17.96 22.20
N ALA A 156 -5.48 16.84 21.48
CA ALA A 156 -5.98 15.56 22.00
C ALA A 156 -4.96 14.86 22.94
N GLY A 157 -3.70 15.31 22.98
CA GLY A 157 -2.65 14.76 23.81
C GLY A 157 -2.55 13.22 23.72
N SER A 158 -2.59 12.56 24.89
CA SER A 158 -2.53 11.09 24.98
C SER A 158 -3.66 10.37 24.25
N THR A 159 -4.85 10.98 24.14
CA THR A 159 -6.00 10.37 23.45
C THR A 159 -5.81 10.36 21.94
N GLY A 160 -5.18 11.40 21.39
CA GLY A 160 -4.83 11.45 19.97
C GLY A 160 -3.81 10.39 19.58
N VAL A 161 -2.80 10.13 20.44
CA VAL A 161 -1.83 9.05 20.25
C VAL A 161 -2.51 7.69 20.25
N ALA A 162 -3.39 7.43 21.22
CA ALA A 162 -4.14 6.18 21.32
C ALA A 162 -5.00 5.94 20.08
N ALA A 163 -5.76 6.95 19.64
CA ALA A 163 -6.58 6.87 18.43
C ALA A 163 -5.72 6.59 17.18
N THR A 164 -4.55 7.22 17.07
CA THR A 164 -3.64 7.05 15.92
C THR A 164 -3.15 5.61 15.76
N VAL A 165 -2.95 4.89 16.85
CA VAL A 165 -2.45 3.51 16.79
C VAL A 165 -3.55 2.48 16.63
N ILE A 166 -4.67 2.68 17.31
CA ILE A 166 -5.63 1.59 17.51
C ILE A 166 -6.69 1.59 16.42
N LEU A 167 -7.21 2.75 16.03
CA LEU A 167 -8.25 2.84 15.00
C LEU A 167 -7.85 2.23 13.64
N PRO A 168 -6.57 2.29 13.22
CA PRO A 168 -6.14 1.57 12.02
C PRO A 168 -6.13 0.06 12.15
N VAL A 169 -5.78 -0.48 13.33
CA VAL A 169 -5.57 -1.92 13.51
C VAL A 169 -6.86 -2.63 13.88
N ALA A 170 -7.72 -1.99 14.68
CA ALA A 170 -8.95 -2.59 15.20
C ALA A 170 -9.89 -3.16 14.12
N PRO A 171 -10.13 -2.51 12.97
CA PRO A 171 -11.01 -3.04 11.92
C PRO A 171 -10.49 -4.32 11.25
N MET A 172 -9.20 -4.66 11.41
CA MET A 172 -8.62 -5.89 10.84
C MET A 172 -8.89 -7.11 11.71
N LEU A 173 -9.16 -6.90 13.00
CA LEU A 173 -9.37 -8.00 13.94
C LEU A 173 -10.61 -8.83 13.64
N PRO A 174 -11.78 -8.25 13.30
CA PRO A 174 -12.95 -9.05 13.01
C PRO A 174 -12.73 -10.00 11.84
N PHE A 175 -11.98 -9.57 10.85
CA PHE A 175 -11.68 -10.38 9.69
C PHE A 175 -10.84 -11.61 10.07
N PHE A 176 -9.72 -11.41 10.79
CA PHE A 176 -8.89 -12.51 11.28
C PHE A 176 -9.66 -13.52 12.13
N LEU A 177 -10.46 -13.00 13.05
CA LEU A 177 -11.17 -13.81 14.02
C LEU A 177 -12.23 -14.67 13.32
N VAL A 178 -12.93 -14.14 12.32
CA VAL A 178 -13.85 -14.93 11.51
C VAL A 178 -13.11 -16.01 10.71
N THR A 179 -11.99 -15.68 10.06
CA THR A 179 -11.27 -16.64 9.20
C THR A 179 -10.65 -17.79 9.99
N GLU A 180 -10.10 -17.53 11.17
CA GLU A 180 -9.32 -18.55 11.90
C GLU A 180 -10.16 -19.33 12.92
N THR A 181 -11.14 -18.71 13.56
CA THR A 181 -11.77 -19.32 14.75
C THR A 181 -13.14 -19.91 14.49
N TYR A 182 -13.65 -19.83 13.25
CA TYR A 182 -15.01 -20.23 12.87
C TYR A 182 -16.10 -19.62 13.79
N GLN A 183 -15.78 -18.55 14.51
CA GLN A 183 -16.68 -17.92 15.48
C GLN A 183 -17.71 -17.05 14.78
N THR A 184 -18.87 -16.90 15.41
CA THR A 184 -19.90 -15.99 14.92
C THR A 184 -19.35 -14.56 14.85
N PHE A 185 -19.67 -13.84 13.77
CA PHE A 185 -19.26 -12.45 13.54
C PHE A 185 -19.56 -11.54 14.75
N GLY A 186 -20.66 -11.79 15.47
CA GLY A 186 -21.04 -11.05 16.67
C GLY A 186 -20.05 -11.20 17.83
N LEU A 187 -19.58 -12.41 18.13
CA LEU A 187 -18.59 -12.66 19.18
C LEU A 187 -17.26 -11.98 18.83
N THR A 188 -16.88 -12.09 17.56
CA THR A 188 -15.70 -11.48 16.99
C THR A 188 -15.70 -9.94 17.09
N LEU A 189 -16.84 -9.30 16.83
CA LEU A 189 -17.01 -7.86 17.06
C LEU A 189 -16.87 -7.48 18.53
N LEU A 190 -17.41 -8.29 19.45
CA LEU A 190 -17.30 -8.06 20.89
C LEU A 190 -15.84 -8.16 21.37
N VAL A 191 -15.12 -9.21 20.97
CA VAL A 191 -13.69 -9.40 21.24
C VAL A 191 -12.89 -8.20 20.74
N THR A 192 -13.16 -7.76 19.51
CA THR A 192 -12.51 -6.58 18.90
C THR A 192 -12.79 -5.30 19.68
N ALA A 193 -14.04 -5.07 20.09
CA ALA A 193 -14.44 -3.89 20.85
C ALA A 193 -13.74 -3.85 22.22
N CYS A 194 -13.71 -4.98 22.93
CA CYS A 194 -13.06 -5.09 24.24
C CYS A 194 -11.54 -4.91 24.13
N TRP A 195 -10.90 -5.53 23.13
CA TRP A 195 -9.48 -5.30 22.86
C TRP A 195 -9.20 -3.82 22.54
N THR A 196 -10.01 -3.22 21.67
CA THR A 196 -9.88 -1.81 21.27
C THR A 196 -9.94 -0.89 22.49
N ALA A 197 -10.90 -1.11 23.39
CA ALA A 197 -11.05 -0.33 24.62
C ALA A 197 -9.84 -0.52 25.56
N ALA A 198 -9.41 -1.76 25.79
CA ALA A 198 -8.25 -2.08 26.63
C ALA A 198 -6.97 -1.43 26.08
N MET A 199 -6.75 -1.51 24.77
CA MET A 199 -5.62 -0.89 24.09
C MET A 199 -5.65 0.63 24.20
N PHE A 200 -6.83 1.24 24.12
CA PHE A 200 -6.99 2.68 24.21
C PHE A 200 -6.59 3.18 25.59
N ALA A 201 -7.08 2.50 26.63
CA ALA A 201 -6.69 2.76 28.01
C ALA A 201 -5.18 2.54 28.23
N LEU A 202 -4.63 1.44 27.72
CA LEU A 202 -3.20 1.12 27.85
C LEU A 202 -2.31 2.17 27.17
N THR A 203 -2.68 2.64 25.99
CA THR A 203 -1.90 3.65 25.26
C THR A 203 -1.94 5.00 25.96
N ILE A 204 -3.12 5.42 26.46
CA ILE A 204 -3.25 6.62 27.29
C ILE A 204 -2.35 6.53 28.53
N PHE A 205 -2.43 5.40 29.24
CA PHE A 205 -1.60 5.15 30.42
C PHE A 205 -0.11 5.17 30.08
N THR A 206 0.28 4.60 28.94
CA THR A 206 1.66 4.60 28.43
C THR A 206 2.16 6.02 28.21
N VAL A 207 1.39 6.85 27.49
CA VAL A 207 1.78 8.23 27.20
C VAL A 207 1.90 9.04 28.50
N ARG A 208 0.92 8.93 29.40
CA ARG A 208 0.92 9.63 30.69
C ARG A 208 2.09 9.19 31.59
N SER A 209 2.34 7.89 31.69
CA SER A 209 3.44 7.36 32.50
C SER A 209 4.80 7.73 31.93
N ALA A 210 4.99 7.63 30.61
CA ALA A 210 6.22 8.05 29.95
C ALA A 210 6.47 9.55 30.10
N SER A 211 5.44 10.40 30.00
CA SER A 211 5.55 11.85 30.19
C SER A 211 5.95 12.22 31.62
N ALA A 212 5.58 11.38 32.59
CA ALA A 212 6.00 11.50 33.99
C ALA A 212 7.35 10.81 34.30
N GLY A 213 8.14 10.42 33.29
CA GLY A 213 9.42 9.71 33.48
C GLY A 213 9.31 8.26 33.95
N ARG A 214 8.11 7.69 33.98
CA ARG A 214 7.79 6.33 34.50
C ARG A 214 7.38 5.36 33.41
N GLY A 215 7.99 5.47 32.22
CA GLY A 215 7.59 4.70 31.03
C GLY A 215 7.60 3.17 31.20
N ALA A 216 8.42 2.64 32.11
CA ALA A 216 8.49 1.20 32.38
C ALA A 216 7.18 0.62 32.93
N ARG A 217 6.38 1.40 33.68
CA ARG A 217 5.13 0.93 34.30
C ARG A 217 4.08 0.50 33.28
N ALA A 218 4.15 1.04 32.06
CA ALA A 218 3.23 0.70 30.98
C ALA A 218 3.29 -0.78 30.56
N TRP A 219 4.45 -1.43 30.72
CA TRP A 219 4.63 -2.83 30.31
C TRP A 219 3.83 -3.82 31.16
N ALA A 220 3.48 -3.46 32.41
CA ALA A 220 2.66 -4.32 33.27
C ALA A 220 1.23 -4.52 32.75
N GLY A 221 0.71 -3.59 31.94
CA GLY A 221 -0.63 -3.70 31.34
C GLY A 221 -0.69 -4.53 30.06
N VAL A 222 0.46 -4.91 29.47
CA VAL A 222 0.51 -5.61 28.17
C VAL A 222 -0.13 -7.01 28.24
N PRO A 223 0.21 -7.89 29.22
CA PRO A 223 -0.41 -9.21 29.28
C PRO A 223 -1.92 -9.13 29.50
N PHE A 224 -2.37 -8.21 30.37
CA PHE A 224 -3.79 -8.04 30.66
C PHE A 224 -4.59 -7.56 29.45
N ALA A 225 -4.08 -6.57 28.70
CA ALA A 225 -4.75 -6.07 27.51
C ALA A 225 -4.82 -7.12 26.37
N ALA A 226 -3.81 -7.99 26.26
CA ALA A 226 -3.81 -9.09 25.29
C ALA A 226 -4.71 -10.26 25.71
N ALA A 227 -4.81 -10.56 27.02
CA ALA A 227 -5.57 -11.69 27.54
C ALA A 227 -7.08 -11.39 27.77
N LEU A 228 -7.45 -10.14 28.04
CA LEU A 228 -8.85 -9.75 28.31
C LEU A 228 -9.84 -10.20 27.21
N PRO A 229 -9.54 -10.05 25.91
CA PRO A 229 -10.44 -10.50 24.85
C PRO A 229 -10.58 -12.04 24.80
N ALA A 230 -9.54 -12.76 25.19
CA ALA A 230 -9.53 -14.21 25.25
C ALA A 230 -10.43 -14.75 26.38
N LEU A 231 -10.58 -14.01 27.48
CA LEU A 231 -11.51 -14.35 28.58
C LEU A 231 -12.99 -14.27 28.17
N ILE A 232 -13.34 -13.45 27.17
CA ILE A 232 -14.71 -13.33 26.66
C ILE A 232 -15.13 -14.60 25.93
N LEU A 233 -14.19 -15.25 25.25
CA LEU A 233 -14.43 -16.49 24.53
C LEU A 233 -14.66 -17.66 25.49
N LEU A 234 -13.98 -17.67 26.66
CA LEU A 234 -14.23 -18.66 27.72
C LEU A 234 -15.67 -18.59 28.25
N ALA A 235 -16.30 -17.41 28.20
CA ALA A 235 -17.66 -17.23 28.66
C ALA A 235 -18.73 -17.68 27.65
N GLY A 236 -18.33 -18.02 26.41
CA GLY A 236 -19.25 -18.35 25.31
C GLY A 236 -19.84 -19.77 25.33
N ASP A 237 -19.52 -20.59 26.34
CA ASP A 237 -19.89 -22.02 26.52
C ASP A 237 -20.62 -22.66 25.34
N VAL A 238 -19.87 -23.01 24.28
CA VAL A 238 -20.38 -23.86 23.20
C VAL A 238 -20.11 -25.31 23.58
N PRO A 239 -21.15 -26.12 23.85
CA PRO A 239 -21.00 -27.54 24.12
C PRO A 239 -20.21 -28.22 22.99
N ASP A 240 -19.39 -29.22 23.33
CA ASP A 240 -18.61 -30.04 22.39
C ASP A 240 -17.42 -29.38 21.68
N GLN A 241 -17.13 -28.09 21.91
CA GLN A 241 -15.97 -27.38 21.30
C GLN A 241 -14.88 -26.94 22.29
N ARG A 242 -14.83 -27.50 23.50
CA ARG A 242 -13.90 -27.03 24.55
C ARG A 242 -12.43 -27.01 24.14
N MET A 243 -11.98 -28.01 23.38
CA MET A 243 -10.60 -28.04 22.89
C MET A 243 -10.33 -26.96 21.85
N TYR A 244 -11.17 -26.84 20.82
CA TYR A 244 -11.07 -25.80 19.79
C TYR A 244 -11.21 -24.38 20.36
N GLN A 245 -12.03 -24.19 21.38
CA GLN A 245 -12.14 -22.93 22.12
C GLN A 245 -10.83 -22.57 22.81
N VAL A 246 -10.20 -23.52 23.52
CA VAL A 246 -8.90 -23.27 24.18
C VAL A 246 -7.83 -22.91 23.16
N VAL A 247 -7.79 -23.59 22.00
CA VAL A 247 -6.88 -23.24 20.91
C VAL A 247 -7.17 -21.82 20.43
N GLY A 248 -8.41 -21.51 20.04
CA GLY A 248 -8.81 -20.18 19.58
C GLY A 248 -8.47 -19.07 20.59
N ILE A 249 -8.65 -19.30 21.89
CA ILE A 249 -8.28 -18.36 22.96
C ILE A 249 -6.77 -18.09 22.97
N VAL A 250 -5.97 -19.15 22.95
CA VAL A 250 -4.50 -19.05 22.96
C VAL A 250 -4.03 -18.34 21.69
N GLU A 251 -4.57 -18.71 20.54
CA GLU A 251 -4.23 -18.12 19.26
C GLU A 251 -4.56 -16.62 19.21
N ILE A 252 -5.74 -16.23 19.68
CA ILE A 252 -6.17 -14.83 19.72
C ILE A 252 -5.27 -14.03 20.66
N ALA A 253 -4.96 -14.57 21.84
CA ALA A 253 -4.06 -13.89 22.78
C ALA A 253 -2.65 -13.71 22.18
N LEU A 254 -2.10 -14.77 21.56
CA LEU A 254 -0.80 -14.74 20.89
C LEU A 254 -0.78 -13.77 19.70
N PHE A 255 -1.86 -13.69 18.95
CA PHE A 255 -2.01 -12.78 17.82
C PHE A 255 -2.14 -11.31 18.24
N LEU A 256 -2.90 -11.03 19.30
CA LEU A 256 -3.12 -9.66 19.80
C LEU A 256 -1.92 -9.10 20.59
N LEU A 257 -1.08 -9.97 21.15
CA LEU A 257 0.09 -9.57 21.93
C LEU A 257 1.07 -8.66 21.16
N PRO A 258 1.54 -8.99 19.92
CA PRO A 258 2.38 -8.11 19.12
C PRO A 258 1.83 -6.70 18.92
N TRP A 259 0.52 -6.58 18.68
CA TRP A 259 -0.14 -5.29 18.47
C TRP A 259 -0.28 -4.49 19.76
N THR A 260 -0.46 -5.19 20.89
CA THR A 260 -0.40 -4.61 22.22
C THR A 260 0.97 -3.99 22.50
N VAL A 261 2.04 -4.73 22.19
CA VAL A 261 3.43 -4.24 22.27
C VAL A 261 3.65 -3.04 21.34
N CYS A 262 3.12 -3.08 20.12
CA CYS A 262 3.22 -1.98 19.15
C CYS A 262 2.75 -0.65 19.75
N ALA A 263 1.60 -0.66 20.43
CA ALA A 263 1.00 0.54 20.97
C ALA A 263 1.79 1.14 22.13
N VAL A 264 2.31 0.28 23.02
CA VAL A 264 3.19 0.73 24.10
C VAL A 264 4.48 1.35 23.53
N VAL A 265 5.11 0.68 22.58
CA VAL A 265 6.35 1.16 21.93
C VAL A 265 6.11 2.46 21.18
N PHE A 266 5.01 2.56 20.43
CA PHE A 266 4.64 3.79 19.74
C PHE A 266 4.39 4.95 20.71
N GLY A 267 3.65 4.72 21.80
CA GLY A 267 3.38 5.72 22.83
C GLY A 267 4.67 6.23 23.48
N GLN A 268 5.57 5.32 23.89
CA GLN A 268 6.87 5.69 24.48
C GLN A 268 7.76 6.45 23.50
N ALA A 269 7.88 5.99 22.25
CA ALA A 269 8.70 6.64 21.23
C ALA A 269 8.18 8.03 20.86
N THR A 270 6.85 8.20 20.87
CA THR A 270 6.19 9.48 20.64
C THR A 270 6.50 10.47 21.75
N VAL A 271 6.39 10.06 23.02
CA VAL A 271 6.75 10.91 24.17
C VAL A 271 8.23 11.30 24.14
N ARG A 272 9.14 10.33 23.89
CA ARG A 272 10.58 10.63 23.79
C ARG A 272 10.88 11.71 22.75
N ARG A 273 10.12 11.74 21.66
CA ARG A 273 10.28 12.75 20.62
C ARG A 273 9.77 14.11 21.06
N TRP A 274 8.69 14.18 21.83
CA TRP A 274 8.18 15.43 22.39
C TRP A 274 9.09 15.99 23.49
N SER A 275 9.71 15.10 24.26
CA SER A 275 10.65 15.46 25.33
C SER A 275 12.07 15.73 24.83
N ALA A 276 12.39 15.41 23.58
CA ALA A 276 13.70 15.72 23.01
C ALA A 276 13.83 17.25 22.98
N PRO A 277 14.92 17.83 23.55
CA PRO A 277 15.15 19.25 23.47
C PRO A 277 15.01 19.70 22.02
N LEU A 278 14.25 20.77 21.77
CA LEU A 278 14.32 21.48 20.51
C LEU A 278 15.76 21.99 20.41
N ILE A 279 16.65 21.18 19.84
CA ILE A 279 17.94 21.65 19.38
C ILE A 279 17.55 22.67 18.33
N ALA A 280 17.54 23.95 18.73
CA ALA A 280 17.35 25.06 17.82
C ALA A 280 18.28 24.76 16.66
N PRO A 281 17.75 24.56 15.43
CA PRO A 281 18.60 24.27 14.29
C PRO A 281 19.63 25.38 14.31
N ALA A 282 20.89 25.05 14.57
CA ALA A 282 21.94 26.04 14.69
C ALA A 282 21.80 26.88 13.43
N VAL A 283 21.37 28.14 13.60
CA VAL A 283 21.23 29.10 12.52
C VAL A 283 22.67 29.42 12.15
N THR A 284 23.27 28.47 11.45
CA THR A 284 24.46 28.70 10.67
C THR A 284 23.93 29.58 9.57
N GLU A 285 24.04 30.89 9.77
CA GLU A 285 23.94 31.85 8.68
C GLU A 285 24.71 31.23 7.51
N PRO A 286 24.06 31.00 6.37
CA PRO A 286 24.70 30.36 5.24
C PRO A 286 25.79 31.33 4.76
N ALA A 287 26.99 31.18 5.32
CA ALA A 287 28.15 31.98 5.01
C ALA A 287 28.44 31.85 3.52
N GLY A 288 27.98 32.82 2.73
CA GLY A 288 28.41 33.12 1.37
C GLY A 288 28.50 31.95 0.39
N VAL A 289 27.75 30.85 0.57
CA VAL A 289 27.77 29.74 -0.39
C VAL A 289 27.02 30.19 -1.63
N ARG A 290 27.74 30.87 -2.53
CA ARG A 290 27.31 31.06 -3.92
C ARG A 290 26.85 29.69 -4.41
N PRO A 291 25.60 29.53 -4.87
CA PRO A 291 25.13 28.27 -5.41
C PRO A 291 26.11 27.90 -6.51
N ALA A 292 26.95 26.89 -6.26
CA ALA A 292 27.84 26.36 -7.27
C ALA A 292 26.95 26.06 -8.47
N ALA A 293 27.15 26.82 -9.55
CA ALA A 293 26.35 26.72 -10.76
C ALA A 293 26.27 25.23 -11.07
N VAL A 294 25.06 24.67 -10.95
CA VAL A 294 24.81 23.26 -11.25
C VAL A 294 25.21 23.12 -12.70
N GLN A 295 26.43 22.63 -12.95
CA GLN A 295 26.93 22.42 -14.30
C GLN A 295 25.84 21.61 -15.00
N PRO A 296 25.24 22.14 -16.08
CA PRO A 296 24.18 21.44 -16.78
C PRO A 296 24.74 20.08 -17.13
N ALA A 297 24.12 19.04 -16.56
CA ALA A 297 24.57 17.66 -16.70
C ALA A 297 24.84 17.41 -18.20
N ALA A 298 26.04 16.90 -18.49
CA ALA A 298 26.55 16.67 -19.83
C ALA A 298 25.43 16.22 -20.78
N SER A 299 25.40 16.87 -21.96
CA SER A 299 24.42 16.71 -23.03
C SER A 299 23.92 15.26 -23.09
N PRO A 300 22.60 15.03 -23.01
CA PRO A 300 22.06 13.67 -22.96
C PRO A 300 22.58 12.90 -24.17
N GLY A 301 23.29 11.79 -23.89
CA GLY A 301 23.75 10.87 -24.93
C GLY A 301 22.61 10.46 -25.87
N PRO A 302 22.93 9.95 -27.08
CA PRO A 302 21.99 9.80 -28.18
C PRO A 302 20.68 9.16 -27.74
N ALA A 303 19.61 9.96 -27.75
CA ALA A 303 18.29 9.62 -27.23
C ALA A 303 17.52 8.60 -28.09
N TRP A 304 18.18 7.93 -29.03
CA TRP A 304 17.53 7.24 -30.15
C TRP A 304 16.82 5.94 -29.74
N GLY A 305 17.44 5.03 -28.98
CA GLY A 305 16.92 3.66 -28.84
C GLY A 305 15.52 3.54 -28.20
N TRP A 306 15.24 4.24 -27.10
CA TRP A 306 13.99 4.06 -26.35
C TRP A 306 12.77 4.75 -27.00
N ARG A 307 12.99 5.80 -27.80
CA ARG A 307 11.90 6.51 -28.50
C ARG A 307 11.20 5.62 -29.53
N PHE A 308 11.89 4.61 -30.06
CA PHE A 308 11.32 3.64 -30.98
C PHE A 308 10.64 2.45 -30.28
N LEU A 309 10.98 2.18 -29.01
CA LEU A 309 10.44 1.03 -28.28
C LEU A 309 9.13 1.34 -27.52
N LEU A 310 8.96 2.55 -26.99
CA LEU A 310 7.74 2.88 -26.24
C LEU A 310 6.46 2.88 -27.09
N PRO A 311 6.43 3.46 -28.31
CA PRO A 311 5.23 3.47 -29.14
C PRO A 311 4.67 2.07 -29.48
N PRO A 312 5.46 1.09 -29.96
CA PRO A 312 4.92 -0.23 -30.29
C PRO A 312 4.45 -0.98 -29.03
N VAL A 313 5.09 -0.79 -27.88
CA VAL A 313 4.64 -1.41 -26.61
C VAL A 313 3.32 -0.79 -26.15
N ALA A 314 3.16 0.54 -26.26
CA ALA A 314 1.89 1.21 -25.99
C ALA A 314 0.77 0.76 -26.95
N ALA A 315 1.08 0.62 -28.24
CA ALA A 315 0.14 0.14 -29.24
C ALA A 315 -0.27 -1.32 -28.96
N ALA A 316 0.69 -2.19 -28.65
CA ALA A 316 0.41 -3.58 -28.28
C ALA A 316 -0.49 -3.67 -27.04
N ALA A 317 -0.23 -2.84 -26.02
CA ALA A 317 -1.08 -2.74 -24.84
C ALA A 317 -2.53 -2.35 -25.18
N ALA A 318 -2.70 -1.35 -26.04
CA ALA A 318 -4.02 -0.90 -26.48
C ALA A 318 -4.75 -1.97 -27.33
N VAL A 319 -4.03 -2.70 -28.17
CA VAL A 319 -4.58 -3.81 -28.97
C VAL A 319 -5.01 -4.97 -28.07
N VAL A 320 -4.17 -5.40 -27.13
CA VAL A 320 -4.52 -6.47 -26.17
C VAL A 320 -5.73 -6.07 -25.33
N TRP A 321 -5.81 -4.81 -24.89
CA TRP A 321 -7.00 -4.29 -24.23
C TRP A 321 -8.24 -4.38 -25.12
N ALA A 322 -8.18 -3.91 -26.38
CA ALA A 322 -9.33 -3.94 -27.29
C ALA A 322 -9.77 -5.36 -27.65
N LEU A 323 -8.83 -6.30 -27.83
CA LEU A 323 -9.14 -7.73 -27.99
C LEU A 323 -9.79 -8.29 -26.73
N GLY A 324 -9.32 -7.89 -25.56
CA GLY A 324 -9.95 -8.25 -24.30
C GLY A 324 -11.41 -7.78 -24.24
N VAL A 325 -11.69 -6.54 -24.63
CA VAL A 325 -13.06 -5.97 -24.63
C VAL A 325 -13.99 -6.66 -25.63
N THR A 326 -13.50 -6.99 -26.82
CA THR A 326 -14.37 -7.38 -27.95
C THR A 326 -14.34 -8.86 -28.31
N VAL A 327 -13.40 -9.62 -27.75
CA VAL A 327 -13.26 -11.06 -27.99
C VAL A 327 -13.26 -11.81 -26.68
N LEU A 328 -12.39 -11.45 -25.73
CA LEU A 328 -12.28 -12.22 -24.49
C LEU A 328 -13.50 -12.02 -23.59
N GLN A 329 -13.98 -10.78 -23.44
CA GLN A 329 -15.15 -10.47 -22.60
C GLN A 329 -16.42 -11.19 -23.09
N PRO A 330 -16.83 -11.10 -24.37
CA PRO A 330 -18.10 -11.73 -24.80
C PRO A 330 -18.06 -13.26 -24.74
N LEU A 331 -16.87 -13.87 -24.79
CA LEU A 331 -16.71 -15.32 -24.64
C LEU A 331 -16.83 -15.75 -23.17
N SER A 332 -16.33 -14.94 -22.23
CA SER A 332 -16.24 -15.30 -20.81
C SER A 332 -17.40 -14.79 -19.93
N GLU A 333 -18.27 -13.91 -20.43
CA GLU A 333 -19.43 -13.45 -19.67
C GLU A 333 -20.52 -14.53 -19.51
N PRO A 334 -21.40 -14.47 -18.50
CA PRO A 334 -22.38 -15.52 -18.18
C PRO A 334 -23.31 -15.96 -19.32
N MET A 335 -23.47 -15.10 -20.33
CA MET A 335 -24.31 -15.33 -21.51
C MET A 335 -23.51 -15.80 -22.74
N GLY A 336 -22.19 -15.88 -22.62
CA GLY A 336 -21.26 -16.31 -23.67
C GLY A 336 -21.35 -17.80 -23.97
N VAL A 337 -20.83 -18.20 -25.14
CA VAL A 337 -20.83 -19.62 -25.57
C VAL A 337 -19.94 -20.51 -24.71
N ASP A 338 -18.92 -19.92 -24.07
CA ASP A 338 -17.99 -20.62 -23.18
C ASP A 338 -18.34 -20.34 -21.69
N ALA A 339 -19.54 -19.84 -21.40
CA ALA A 339 -19.93 -19.42 -20.06
C ALA A 339 -20.22 -20.61 -19.14
N SER A 340 -19.21 -21.04 -18.37
CA SER A 340 -19.40 -21.89 -17.20
C SER A 340 -19.47 -21.03 -15.94
N GLY A 341 -20.59 -20.32 -15.76
CA GLY A 341 -20.78 -19.28 -14.73
C GLY A 341 -20.93 -19.79 -13.29
N GLU A 342 -20.09 -20.73 -12.84
CA GLU A 342 -20.26 -21.34 -11.52
C GLU A 342 -19.68 -20.50 -10.37
N ASN A 343 -18.59 -19.72 -10.57
CA ASN A 343 -17.95 -19.04 -9.42
C ASN A 343 -17.32 -17.65 -9.65
N ASN A 344 -16.98 -17.24 -10.88
CA ASN A 344 -16.39 -15.91 -11.13
C ASN A 344 -16.57 -15.51 -12.62
N THR A 345 -16.41 -14.24 -12.99
CA THR A 345 -16.46 -13.79 -14.42
C THR A 345 -15.37 -12.78 -14.79
N TYR A 346 -14.44 -12.50 -13.86
CA TYR A 346 -13.52 -11.35 -13.99
C TYR A 346 -12.18 -11.68 -14.62
N TRP A 347 -11.98 -12.90 -15.10
CA TRP A 347 -10.67 -13.30 -15.64
C TRP A 347 -10.36 -12.59 -16.96
N ALA A 348 -11.37 -12.37 -17.81
CA ALA A 348 -11.21 -11.52 -18.99
C ALA A 348 -10.84 -10.08 -18.61
N ARG A 349 -11.45 -9.57 -17.53
CA ARG A 349 -11.21 -8.23 -16.98
C ARG A 349 -9.80 -8.07 -16.43
N GLU A 350 -9.24 -9.06 -15.74
CA GLU A 350 -7.83 -9.06 -15.28
C GLU A 350 -6.85 -8.79 -16.43
N SER A 351 -7.00 -9.53 -17.53
CA SER A 351 -6.15 -9.37 -18.72
C SER A 351 -6.34 -8.00 -19.38
N ARG A 352 -7.59 -7.54 -19.55
CA ARG A 352 -7.90 -6.21 -20.08
C ARG A 352 -7.29 -5.09 -19.24
N TRP A 353 -7.47 -5.14 -17.93
CA TRP A 353 -6.99 -4.12 -17.01
C TRP A 353 -5.47 -4.17 -16.87
N GLY A 354 -4.86 -5.35 -16.88
CA GLY A 354 -3.41 -5.51 -16.96
C GLY A 354 -2.83 -4.82 -18.20
N ALA A 355 -3.47 -4.96 -19.36
CA ALA A 355 -3.06 -4.30 -20.60
C ALA A 355 -3.25 -2.76 -20.53
N LEU A 356 -4.37 -2.29 -19.97
CA LEU A 356 -4.61 -0.86 -19.72
C LEU A 356 -3.56 -0.27 -18.78
N PHE A 357 -3.25 -0.95 -17.67
CA PHE A 357 -2.21 -0.52 -16.75
C PHE A 357 -0.83 -0.53 -17.40
N ALA A 358 -0.53 -1.50 -18.26
CA ALA A 358 0.69 -1.50 -19.06
C ALA A 358 0.79 -0.24 -19.94
N LEU A 359 -0.29 0.12 -20.64
CA LEU A 359 -0.37 1.36 -21.44
C LEU A 359 -0.08 2.60 -20.58
N VAL A 360 -0.76 2.74 -19.44
CA VAL A 360 -0.55 3.87 -18.51
C VAL A 360 0.89 3.92 -18.03
N MET A 361 1.48 2.78 -17.66
CA MET A 361 2.87 2.70 -17.21
C MET A 361 3.87 3.07 -18.32
N VAL A 362 3.65 2.66 -19.57
CA VAL A 362 4.47 3.07 -20.73
C VAL A 362 4.43 4.59 -20.90
N LEU A 363 3.25 5.21 -20.77
CA LEU A 363 3.11 6.67 -20.84
C LEU A 363 3.84 7.37 -19.67
N ILE A 364 3.83 6.79 -18.46
CA ILE A 364 4.63 7.31 -17.32
C ILE A 364 6.14 7.23 -17.63
N VAL A 365 6.58 6.16 -18.30
CA VAL A 365 7.97 5.99 -18.76
C VAL A 365 8.33 7.03 -19.83
N ALA A 366 7.41 7.31 -20.77
CA ALA A 366 7.58 8.33 -21.80
C ALA A 366 7.79 9.72 -21.20
N VAL A 367 6.99 10.11 -20.20
CA VAL A 367 7.13 11.39 -19.45
C VAL A 367 8.22 11.37 -18.37
N ARG A 368 9.03 10.31 -18.30
CA ARG A 368 10.19 10.17 -17.39
C ARG A 368 9.83 10.30 -15.90
N GLY A 369 8.60 9.98 -15.53
CA GLY A 369 8.09 10.11 -14.17
C GLY A 369 7.93 11.56 -13.64
N GLY A 370 7.92 12.57 -14.53
CA GLY A 370 7.76 13.97 -14.12
C GLY A 370 6.42 14.23 -13.43
N ARG A 371 6.41 14.82 -12.23
CA ARG A 371 5.21 14.90 -11.35
C ARG A 371 3.91 15.35 -12.04
N ARG A 372 3.95 16.50 -12.74
CA ARG A 372 2.76 17.06 -13.39
C ARG A 372 2.30 16.18 -14.55
N ALA A 373 3.24 15.74 -15.37
CA ALA A 373 2.96 14.88 -16.52
C ALA A 373 2.44 13.49 -16.10
N THR A 374 3.05 12.87 -15.07
CA THR A 374 2.53 11.64 -14.46
C THR A 374 1.13 11.85 -13.91
N GLY A 375 0.82 12.99 -13.29
CA GLY A 375 -0.54 13.33 -12.88
C GLY A 375 -1.53 13.34 -14.06
N GLY A 376 -1.16 13.96 -15.18
CA GLY A 376 -1.97 13.95 -16.40
C GLY A 376 -2.16 12.55 -17.00
N VAL A 377 -1.10 11.73 -17.03
CA VAL A 377 -1.16 10.34 -17.50
C VAL A 377 -2.06 9.47 -16.60
N LEU A 378 -2.03 9.68 -15.28
CA LEU A 378 -2.91 8.99 -14.36
C LEU A 378 -4.38 9.39 -14.56
N LEU A 379 -4.67 10.68 -14.74
CA LEU A 379 -6.03 11.15 -15.06
C LEU A 379 -6.54 10.54 -16.38
N PHE A 380 -5.69 10.49 -17.40
CA PHE A 380 -6.00 9.82 -18.65
C PHE A 380 -6.28 8.31 -18.46
N GLY A 381 -5.44 7.61 -17.68
CA GLY A 381 -5.67 6.21 -17.34
C GLY A 381 -6.99 5.97 -16.58
N THR A 382 -7.33 6.86 -15.64
CA THR A 382 -8.63 6.82 -14.93
C THR A 382 -9.80 7.04 -15.88
N PHE A 383 -9.68 7.97 -16.82
CA PHE A 383 -10.70 8.19 -17.85
C PHE A 383 -10.84 6.95 -18.76
N TRP A 384 -9.73 6.32 -19.17
CA TRP A 384 -9.77 5.10 -19.98
C TRP A 384 -10.40 3.93 -19.23
N LEU A 385 -10.11 3.78 -17.93
CA LEU A 385 -10.75 2.75 -17.10
C LEU A 385 -12.27 2.99 -16.96
N ALA A 386 -12.70 4.25 -16.84
CA ALA A 386 -14.13 4.58 -16.84
C ALA A 386 -14.78 4.27 -18.20
N LEU A 387 -14.07 4.51 -19.31
CA LEU A 387 -14.52 4.12 -20.64
C LEU A 387 -14.61 2.60 -20.80
N ASP A 388 -13.63 1.85 -20.30
CA ASP A 388 -13.63 0.38 -20.28
C ASP A 388 -14.86 -0.18 -19.56
N ILE A 389 -15.20 0.36 -18.38
CA ILE A 389 -16.41 0.01 -17.62
C ILE A 389 -17.68 0.41 -18.39
N GLY A 390 -17.65 1.54 -19.10
CA GLY A 390 -18.77 1.98 -19.93
C GLY A 390 -18.99 1.09 -21.17
N LEU A 391 -17.90 0.59 -21.76
CA LEU A 391 -17.94 -0.33 -22.90
C LEU A 391 -18.45 -1.72 -22.49
N ASP A 392 -18.15 -2.17 -21.27
CA ASP A 392 -18.72 -3.40 -20.67
C ASP A 392 -20.26 -3.41 -20.79
N ARG A 393 -20.91 -2.25 -20.61
CA ARG A 393 -22.38 -2.14 -20.68
C ARG A 393 -22.98 -2.33 -22.07
N ILE A 394 -22.19 -2.08 -23.12
CA ILE A 394 -22.70 -2.00 -24.49
C ILE A 394 -22.43 -3.32 -25.23
N ASP A 395 -21.58 -4.17 -24.68
CA ASP A 395 -21.11 -5.44 -25.26
C ASP A 395 -20.82 -5.32 -26.77
N PRO A 396 -19.73 -4.60 -27.13
CA PRO A 396 -19.38 -4.38 -28.53
C PRO A 396 -18.89 -5.69 -29.18
N THR A 397 -19.84 -6.54 -29.60
CA THR A 397 -19.59 -7.78 -30.36
C THR A 397 -19.19 -7.51 -31.82
N SER A 398 -19.35 -6.28 -32.29
CA SER A 398 -18.90 -5.84 -33.63
C SER A 398 -17.89 -4.69 -33.53
N GLY A 399 -16.95 -4.64 -34.48
CA GLY A 399 -15.99 -3.54 -34.56
C GLY A 399 -14.67 -3.72 -33.82
N THR A 400 -14.30 -4.94 -33.41
CA THR A 400 -12.98 -5.27 -32.81
C THR A 400 -11.82 -4.61 -33.53
N VAL A 401 -11.77 -4.75 -34.87
CA VAL A 401 -10.67 -4.20 -35.68
C VAL A 401 -10.65 -2.67 -35.62
N ALA A 402 -11.82 -2.02 -35.70
CA ALA A 402 -11.92 -0.57 -35.63
C ALA A 402 -11.56 -0.04 -34.24
N LEU A 403 -12.02 -0.70 -33.17
CA LEU A 403 -11.68 -0.36 -31.79
C LEU A 403 -10.19 -0.56 -31.53
N ALA A 404 -9.62 -1.71 -31.92
CA ALA A 404 -8.20 -2.00 -31.75
C ALA A 404 -7.32 -1.02 -32.54
N ALA A 405 -7.67 -0.72 -33.79
CA ALA A 405 -6.95 0.26 -34.61
C ALA A 405 -7.06 1.67 -34.01
N GLY A 406 -8.26 2.09 -33.62
CA GLY A 406 -8.49 3.39 -32.97
C GLY A 406 -7.73 3.53 -31.65
N ALA A 407 -7.76 2.50 -30.81
CA ALA A 407 -7.03 2.44 -29.54
C ALA A 407 -5.51 2.48 -29.75
N ALA A 408 -5.00 1.72 -30.73
CA ALA A 408 -3.59 1.73 -31.10
C ALA A 408 -3.14 3.12 -31.59
N VAL A 409 -3.91 3.75 -32.48
CA VAL A 409 -3.62 5.11 -32.97
C VAL A 409 -3.64 6.11 -31.81
N ALA A 410 -4.63 6.04 -30.91
CA ALA A 410 -4.70 6.90 -29.74
C ALA A 410 -3.49 6.70 -28.80
N ALA A 411 -3.07 5.46 -28.57
CA ALA A 411 -1.90 5.13 -27.75
C ALA A 411 -0.59 5.61 -28.38
N LEU A 412 -0.43 5.47 -29.70
CA LEU A 412 0.70 5.99 -30.45
C LEU A 412 0.76 7.52 -30.35
N ALA A 413 -0.36 8.20 -30.61
CA ALA A 413 -0.47 9.65 -30.51
C ALA A 413 -0.14 10.13 -29.08
N ALA A 414 -0.71 9.49 -28.06
CA ALA A 414 -0.42 9.78 -26.66
C ALA A 414 1.07 9.61 -26.34
N THR A 415 1.71 8.56 -26.84
CA THR A 415 3.14 8.30 -26.62
C THR A 415 4.02 9.36 -27.29
N VAL A 416 3.68 9.79 -28.51
CA VAL A 416 4.38 10.87 -29.23
C VAL A 416 4.25 12.19 -28.48
N VAL A 417 3.03 12.58 -28.10
CA VAL A 417 2.74 13.82 -27.36
C VAL A 417 3.49 13.83 -26.02
N THR A 418 3.38 12.75 -25.24
CA THR A 418 4.02 12.63 -23.93
C THR A 418 5.55 12.64 -24.00
N SER A 419 6.13 12.07 -25.06
CA SER A 419 7.58 12.07 -25.29
C SER A 419 8.15 13.46 -25.60
N GLY A 420 7.30 14.39 -26.05
CA GLY A 420 7.64 15.80 -26.33
C GLY A 420 7.57 16.70 -25.09
N VAL A 421 6.94 16.26 -23.99
CA VAL A 421 6.76 17.11 -22.80
C VAL A 421 8.10 17.32 -22.06
N PRO A 422 8.52 18.57 -21.82
CA PRO A 422 9.68 18.85 -20.99
C PRO A 422 9.43 18.37 -19.56
N ALA A 423 10.09 17.28 -19.17
CA ALA A 423 9.94 16.68 -17.86
C ALA A 423 11.28 16.47 -17.18
N VAL A 424 11.40 16.94 -15.93
CA VAL A 424 12.52 16.63 -15.05
C VAL A 424 12.44 15.14 -14.70
N PRO A 425 13.43 14.31 -15.10
CA PRO A 425 13.40 12.88 -14.84
C PRO A 425 13.31 12.58 -13.34
N ARG A 426 12.42 11.66 -12.97
CA ARG A 426 12.28 11.18 -11.59
C ARG A 426 12.55 9.67 -11.53
N PRO A 427 13.82 9.25 -11.36
CA PRO A 427 14.19 7.84 -11.42
C PRO A 427 13.48 6.99 -10.35
N GLN A 428 13.10 7.60 -9.23
CA GLN A 428 12.35 6.94 -8.16
C GLN A 428 10.93 6.55 -8.58
N VAL A 429 10.27 7.38 -9.39
CA VAL A 429 8.93 7.09 -9.90
C VAL A 429 9.02 5.95 -10.91
N LEU A 430 10.01 5.99 -11.80
CA LEU A 430 10.26 4.94 -12.79
C LEU A 430 10.63 3.59 -12.15
N LEU A 431 11.40 3.60 -11.06
CA LEU A 431 11.66 2.38 -10.28
C LEU A 431 10.37 1.81 -9.67
N SER A 432 9.49 2.65 -9.14
CA SER A 432 8.18 2.21 -8.65
C SER A 432 7.30 1.65 -9.77
N VAL A 433 7.26 2.29 -10.94
CA VAL A 433 6.57 1.77 -12.13
C VAL A 433 7.12 0.40 -12.52
N ALA A 434 8.45 0.25 -12.55
CA ALA A 434 9.10 -1.02 -12.86
C ALA A 434 8.71 -2.13 -11.88
N ALA A 435 8.67 -1.83 -10.58
CA ALA A 435 8.27 -2.78 -9.55
C ALA A 435 6.77 -3.15 -9.64
N VAL A 436 5.88 -2.19 -9.90
CA VAL A 436 4.45 -2.47 -10.13
C VAL A 436 4.25 -3.36 -11.35
N ALA A 437 4.89 -3.03 -12.48
CA ALA A 437 4.82 -3.84 -13.69
C ALA A 437 5.35 -5.27 -13.48
N ALA A 438 6.44 -5.43 -12.73
CA ALA A 438 7.00 -6.75 -12.41
C ALA A 438 6.05 -7.62 -11.59
N VAL A 439 5.43 -7.07 -10.53
CA VAL A 439 4.46 -7.80 -9.71
C VAL A 439 3.19 -8.11 -10.51
N MET A 440 2.68 -7.12 -11.25
CA MET A 440 1.49 -7.28 -12.06
C MET A 440 1.68 -8.32 -13.17
N SER A 441 2.89 -8.42 -13.74
CA SER A 441 3.23 -9.44 -14.73
C SER A 441 3.03 -10.85 -14.16
N GLY A 442 3.50 -11.11 -12.93
CA GLY A 442 3.26 -12.40 -12.27
C GLY A 442 1.79 -12.66 -11.97
N LEU A 443 1.09 -11.70 -11.36
CA LEU A 443 -0.32 -11.88 -10.99
C LEU A 443 -1.25 -12.05 -12.20
N VAL A 444 -1.01 -11.33 -13.30
CA VAL A 444 -1.77 -11.55 -14.55
C VAL A 444 -1.40 -12.88 -15.20
N THR A 445 -0.15 -13.34 -15.07
CA THR A 445 0.22 -14.68 -15.53
C THR A 445 -0.53 -15.76 -14.72
N ALA A 446 -0.86 -15.49 -13.46
CA ALA A 446 -1.67 -16.37 -12.61
C ALA A 446 -3.14 -16.47 -13.03
N ASN A 447 -3.66 -15.46 -13.73
CA ASN A 447 -5.08 -15.35 -14.04
C ASN A 447 -5.61 -16.49 -14.92
N GLU A 448 -6.55 -17.26 -14.41
CA GLU A 448 -7.19 -18.38 -15.09
C GLU A 448 -8.66 -18.51 -14.68
N SER A 449 -9.40 -19.28 -15.46
CA SER A 449 -10.76 -19.66 -15.12
C SER A 449 -10.76 -20.95 -14.31
N PRO A 450 -11.59 -21.08 -13.25
CA PRO A 450 -11.74 -22.31 -12.47
C PRO A 450 -12.15 -23.53 -13.29
N THR A 451 -12.73 -23.34 -14.46
CA THR A 451 -13.21 -24.42 -15.33
C THR A 451 -12.20 -24.80 -16.40
N ASP A 452 -11.19 -23.96 -16.64
CA ASP A 452 -10.23 -24.06 -17.74
C ASP A 452 -10.90 -24.28 -19.12
N THR A 453 -12.15 -23.86 -19.28
CA THR A 453 -12.93 -24.08 -20.51
C THR A 453 -12.71 -22.99 -21.56
N GLU A 454 -12.10 -21.87 -21.21
CA GLU A 454 -11.89 -20.70 -22.07
C GLU A 454 -10.47 -20.74 -22.68
N PRO A 455 -10.26 -21.37 -23.85
CA PRO A 455 -8.93 -21.62 -24.40
C PRO A 455 -8.14 -20.35 -24.72
N LEU A 456 -8.83 -19.21 -24.89
CA LEU A 456 -8.22 -17.92 -25.20
C LEU A 456 -7.74 -17.15 -23.96
N LEU A 457 -8.18 -17.52 -22.75
CA LEU A 457 -7.79 -16.83 -21.54
C LEU A 457 -6.31 -17.06 -21.21
N ASN A 458 -5.84 -18.29 -21.34
CA ASN A 458 -4.45 -18.67 -21.09
C ASN A 458 -3.43 -17.89 -21.96
N PRO A 459 -3.56 -17.85 -23.30
CA PRO A 459 -2.68 -17.04 -24.13
C PRO A 459 -2.85 -15.53 -23.89
N ALA A 460 -4.05 -15.05 -23.57
CA ALA A 460 -4.28 -13.64 -23.25
C ALA A 460 -3.57 -13.20 -21.95
N SER A 461 -3.66 -14.01 -20.90
CA SER A 461 -2.96 -13.81 -19.62
C SER A 461 -1.45 -13.85 -19.82
N ALA A 462 -0.91 -14.82 -20.58
CA ALA A 462 0.51 -14.90 -20.90
C ALA A 462 1.00 -13.69 -21.72
N ALA A 463 0.24 -13.26 -22.74
CA ALA A 463 0.57 -12.10 -23.56
C ALA A 463 0.57 -10.80 -22.75
N THR A 464 -0.41 -10.63 -21.86
CA THR A 464 -0.50 -9.46 -20.98
C THR A 464 0.63 -9.48 -19.94
N GLY A 465 0.92 -10.63 -19.34
CA GLY A 465 2.07 -10.82 -18.46
C GLY A 465 3.39 -10.47 -19.14
N CYS A 466 3.57 -10.90 -20.40
CA CYS A 466 4.74 -10.61 -21.23
C CYS A 466 4.92 -9.11 -21.45
N LEU A 467 3.83 -8.43 -21.85
CA LEU A 467 3.81 -6.99 -22.04
C LEU A 467 4.23 -6.24 -20.76
N LEU A 468 3.66 -6.61 -19.60
CA LEU A 468 4.01 -6.01 -18.31
C LEU A 468 5.48 -6.27 -17.93
N ALA A 469 6.01 -7.45 -18.21
CA ALA A 469 7.43 -7.76 -17.99
C ALA A 469 8.35 -6.86 -18.83
N VAL A 470 8.00 -6.63 -20.11
CA VAL A 470 8.71 -5.68 -20.99
C VAL A 470 8.64 -4.26 -20.43
N VAL A 471 7.46 -3.81 -19.97
CA VAL A 471 7.29 -2.49 -19.34
C VAL A 471 8.16 -2.36 -18.09
N ALA A 472 8.25 -3.40 -17.26
CA ALA A 472 9.10 -3.40 -16.07
C ALA A 472 10.57 -3.15 -16.43
N VAL A 473 11.07 -3.85 -17.44
CA VAL A 473 12.45 -3.70 -17.93
C VAL A 473 12.69 -2.31 -18.53
N LEU A 474 11.79 -1.81 -19.37
CA LEU A 474 11.89 -0.48 -19.97
C LEU A 474 11.90 0.63 -18.91
N ALA A 475 11.03 0.53 -17.91
CA ALA A 475 10.97 1.46 -16.79
C ALA A 475 12.26 1.43 -15.96
N ALA A 476 12.83 0.25 -15.70
CA ALA A 476 14.08 0.10 -14.96
C ALA A 476 15.29 0.69 -15.70
N VAL A 477 15.43 0.40 -17.00
CA VAL A 477 16.47 0.99 -17.85
C VAL A 477 16.34 2.52 -17.86
N ARG A 478 15.10 3.03 -17.94
CA ARG A 478 14.83 4.47 -17.91
C ARG A 478 15.16 5.11 -16.56
N ALA A 479 14.88 4.41 -15.45
CA ALA A 479 15.20 4.85 -14.10
C ALA A 479 16.72 5.03 -13.89
N ALA A 480 17.54 4.33 -14.65
CA ALA A 480 18.98 4.41 -14.57
C ALA A 480 19.57 5.73 -15.13
N GLY A 481 18.76 6.53 -15.84
CA GLY A 481 19.11 7.85 -16.36
C GLY A 481 19.97 7.83 -17.64
N SER A 482 21.14 7.17 -17.60
CA SER A 482 22.02 6.97 -18.75
C SER A 482 22.12 5.49 -19.12
N VAL A 483 22.04 5.20 -20.42
CA VAL A 483 22.20 3.84 -20.94
C VAL A 483 23.52 3.76 -21.68
N GLY A 484 24.56 3.26 -20.99
CA GLY A 484 25.82 2.92 -21.66
C GLY A 484 25.65 1.68 -22.55
N ARG A 485 26.53 1.49 -23.54
CA ARG A 485 26.51 0.32 -24.45
C ARG A 485 26.41 -1.01 -23.71
N LEU A 486 27.19 -1.18 -22.64
CA LEU A 486 27.17 -2.40 -21.82
C LEU A 486 25.79 -2.66 -21.19
N ARG A 487 25.11 -1.61 -20.70
CA ARG A 487 23.78 -1.75 -20.12
C ARG A 487 22.74 -2.09 -21.20
N ALA A 488 22.89 -1.55 -22.42
CA ALA A 488 22.05 -1.95 -23.54
C ALA A 488 22.26 -3.43 -23.91
N ILE A 489 23.51 -3.89 -23.98
CA ILE A 489 23.86 -5.30 -24.25
C ILE A 489 23.24 -6.24 -23.20
N VAL A 490 23.24 -5.85 -21.92
CA VAL A 490 22.61 -6.64 -20.85
C VAL A 490 21.09 -6.54 -20.89
N ALA A 491 20.52 -5.38 -21.24
CA ALA A 491 19.08 -5.18 -21.28
C ALA A 491 18.38 -6.05 -22.32
N VAL A 492 18.98 -6.26 -23.50
CA VAL A 492 18.38 -7.08 -24.58
C VAL A 492 18.04 -8.52 -24.14
N PRO A 493 18.98 -9.35 -23.66
CA PRO A 493 18.66 -10.71 -23.21
C PRO A 493 17.72 -10.71 -22.00
N VAL A 494 17.81 -9.69 -21.14
CA VAL A 494 16.88 -9.54 -20.00
C VAL A 494 15.46 -9.27 -20.50
N VAL A 495 15.26 -8.41 -21.51
CA VAL A 495 13.94 -8.20 -22.13
C VAL A 495 13.42 -9.49 -22.74
N ILE A 496 14.24 -10.22 -23.48
CA ILE A 496 13.85 -11.49 -24.12
C ILE A 496 13.43 -12.52 -23.06
N GLY A 497 14.25 -12.72 -22.04
CA GLY A 497 13.94 -13.64 -20.94
C GLY A 497 12.70 -13.22 -20.14
N ALA A 498 12.55 -11.92 -19.87
CA ALA A 498 11.37 -11.37 -19.20
C ALA A 498 10.09 -11.57 -20.02
N ALA A 499 10.14 -11.37 -21.33
CA ALA A 499 9.03 -11.58 -22.25
C ALA A 499 8.65 -13.06 -22.39
N ALA A 500 9.64 -13.96 -22.39
CA ALA A 500 9.42 -15.41 -22.48
C ALA A 500 8.92 -16.05 -21.17
N GLY A 501 9.22 -15.42 -20.01
CA GLY A 501 8.90 -15.95 -18.68
C GLY A 501 7.43 -16.37 -18.50
N PRO A 502 6.44 -15.50 -18.74
CA PRO A 502 5.02 -15.85 -18.66
C PRO A 502 4.61 -17.04 -19.51
N TRP A 503 5.10 -17.10 -20.76
CA TRP A 503 4.86 -18.22 -21.66
C TRP A 503 5.49 -19.52 -21.16
N LEU A 504 6.72 -19.45 -20.63
CA LEU A 504 7.41 -20.62 -20.08
C LEU A 504 6.68 -21.17 -18.85
N VAL A 505 6.25 -20.31 -17.93
CA VAL A 505 5.48 -20.71 -16.75
C VAL A 505 4.20 -21.45 -17.17
N ARG A 506 3.45 -20.89 -18.12
CA ARG A 506 2.22 -21.51 -18.66
C ARG A 506 2.48 -22.77 -19.46
N HIS A 507 3.60 -22.87 -20.16
CA HIS A 507 3.95 -24.07 -20.91
C HIS A 507 4.33 -25.23 -19.99
N VAL A 508 5.12 -24.96 -18.94
CA VAL A 508 5.55 -25.98 -17.96
C VAL A 508 4.40 -26.38 -17.03
N TYR A 509 3.59 -25.41 -16.62
CA TYR A 509 2.44 -25.61 -15.75
C TYR A 509 1.17 -25.08 -16.43
N PRO A 510 0.57 -25.87 -17.34
CA PRO A 510 -0.60 -25.43 -18.11
C PRO A 510 -1.84 -25.25 -17.22
N GLN A 511 -1.92 -26.01 -16.13
CA GLN A 511 -3.05 -26.04 -15.20
C GLN A 511 -2.72 -25.32 -13.88
N PRO A 512 -3.74 -24.83 -13.16
CA PRO A 512 -3.63 -24.38 -11.77
C PRO A 512 -2.87 -25.43 -10.94
N SER A 513 -1.74 -25.05 -10.36
CA SER A 513 -0.99 -25.96 -9.50
C SER A 513 -0.04 -25.19 -8.60
N ASP A 514 0.38 -25.81 -7.49
CA ASP A 514 1.45 -25.27 -6.66
C ASP A 514 2.75 -25.06 -7.45
N GLY A 515 2.97 -25.85 -8.50
CA GLY A 515 4.08 -25.67 -9.43
C GLY A 515 3.97 -24.33 -10.18
N ARG A 516 2.79 -24.02 -10.69
CA ARG A 516 2.50 -22.75 -11.37
C ARG A 516 2.68 -21.54 -10.47
N LEU A 517 2.07 -21.57 -9.28
CA LEU A 517 2.20 -20.49 -8.28
C LEU A 517 3.67 -20.24 -7.91
N ARG A 518 4.46 -21.31 -7.71
CA ARG A 518 5.91 -21.20 -7.46
C ARG A 518 6.65 -20.64 -8.67
N GLY A 519 6.29 -21.04 -9.88
CA GLY A 519 6.84 -20.51 -11.13
C GLY A 519 6.60 -19.01 -11.30
N GLU A 520 5.41 -18.54 -10.91
CA GLU A 520 5.03 -17.12 -10.95
C GLU A 520 5.76 -16.30 -9.89
N LEU A 521 5.87 -16.81 -8.67
CA LEU A 521 6.67 -16.18 -7.62
C LEU A 521 8.15 -16.07 -8.04
N ALA A 522 8.70 -17.12 -8.66
CA ALA A 522 10.05 -17.10 -9.21
C ALA A 522 10.18 -16.05 -10.33
N LEU A 523 9.21 -15.99 -11.24
CA LEU A 523 9.15 -14.97 -12.30
C LEU A 523 9.18 -13.55 -11.71
N VAL A 524 8.32 -13.25 -10.73
CA VAL A 524 8.29 -11.92 -10.08
C VAL A 524 9.61 -11.61 -9.39
N ALA A 525 10.18 -12.56 -8.64
CA ALA A 525 11.45 -12.36 -7.94
C ALA A 525 12.62 -12.09 -8.93
N LEU A 526 12.65 -12.82 -10.06
CA LEU A 526 13.63 -12.61 -11.12
C LEU A 526 13.43 -11.27 -11.85
N LEU A 527 12.18 -10.86 -12.11
CA LEU A 527 11.89 -9.54 -12.67
C LEU A 527 12.31 -8.42 -11.72
N VAL A 528 12.06 -8.56 -10.42
CA VAL A 528 12.50 -7.62 -9.39
C VAL A 528 14.03 -7.50 -9.34
N LEU A 529 14.73 -8.63 -9.43
CA LEU A 529 16.18 -8.66 -9.56
C LEU A 529 16.64 -7.92 -10.83
N ALA A 530 16.03 -8.21 -11.98
CA ALA A 530 16.31 -7.54 -13.25
C ALA A 530 16.10 -6.02 -13.16
N VAL A 531 15.01 -5.58 -12.53
CA VAL A 531 14.72 -4.16 -12.27
C VAL A 531 15.87 -3.50 -11.50
N VAL A 532 16.37 -4.12 -10.43
CA VAL A 532 17.49 -3.57 -9.65
C VAL A 532 18.80 -3.58 -10.44
N VAL A 533 19.10 -4.67 -11.16
CA VAL A 533 20.31 -4.79 -12.00
C VAL A 533 20.36 -3.68 -13.05
N LEU A 534 19.22 -3.38 -13.69
CA LEU A 534 19.14 -2.40 -14.76
C LEU A 534 19.05 -0.96 -14.26
N ALA A 535 18.31 -0.70 -13.19
CA ALA A 535 18.13 0.64 -12.63
C ALA A 535 19.36 1.14 -11.85
N ALA A 536 20.05 0.25 -11.13
CA ALA A 536 21.13 0.63 -10.22
C ALA A 536 22.44 0.94 -10.98
N PRO A 537 23.27 1.90 -10.50
CA PRO A 537 24.59 2.13 -11.06
C PRO A 537 25.49 0.92 -10.80
N ARG A 538 26.42 0.59 -11.70
CA ARG A 538 27.32 -0.56 -11.55
C ARG A 538 28.02 -0.53 -10.17
N PRO A 539 28.02 -1.63 -9.42
CA PRO A 539 28.64 -1.66 -8.09
C PRO A 539 30.16 -1.52 -8.25
N GLN A 540 30.76 -0.65 -7.44
CA GLN A 540 32.21 -0.38 -7.44
C GLN A 540 32.94 -1.14 -6.33
N VAL A 541 32.25 -1.48 -5.24
CA VAL A 541 32.83 -2.19 -4.09
C VAL A 541 32.06 -3.48 -3.81
N ARG A 542 32.74 -4.50 -3.25
CA ARG A 542 32.16 -5.84 -2.98
C ARG A 542 30.84 -5.78 -2.20
N VAL A 543 30.75 -4.93 -1.17
CA VAL A 543 29.54 -4.77 -0.36
C VAL A 543 28.33 -4.32 -1.19
N GLN A 544 28.52 -3.52 -2.24
CA GLN A 544 27.41 -3.08 -3.11
C GLN A 544 26.84 -4.23 -3.94
N TRP A 545 27.57 -5.33 -4.14
CA TRP A 545 27.04 -6.50 -4.85
C TRP A 545 25.97 -7.24 -4.04
N LEU A 546 25.95 -7.11 -2.70
CA LEU A 546 24.93 -7.71 -1.83
C LEU A 546 23.51 -7.21 -2.12
N ARG A 547 23.36 -6.09 -2.85
CA ARG A 547 22.05 -5.59 -3.25
C ARG A 547 21.31 -6.53 -4.20
N TYR A 548 22.01 -7.38 -4.96
CA TYR A 548 21.38 -8.31 -5.91
C TYR A 548 20.70 -9.50 -5.20
N PRO A 549 21.40 -10.30 -4.36
CA PRO A 549 20.70 -11.31 -3.56
C PRO A 549 19.69 -10.67 -2.61
N GLY A 550 19.96 -9.45 -2.10
CA GLY A 550 18.98 -8.69 -1.32
C GLY A 550 17.70 -8.36 -2.10
N ALA A 551 17.80 -7.91 -3.35
CA ALA A 551 16.63 -7.64 -4.19
C ALA A 551 15.82 -8.90 -4.49
N LEU A 552 16.51 -10.02 -4.78
CA LEU A 552 15.87 -11.32 -5.00
C LEU A 552 15.11 -11.80 -3.76
N ALA A 553 15.76 -11.77 -2.59
CA ALA A 553 15.14 -12.15 -1.31
C ALA A 553 13.96 -11.24 -0.96
N ILE A 554 14.07 -9.93 -1.18
CA ILE A 554 12.97 -8.98 -0.97
C ILE A 554 11.81 -9.30 -1.92
N GLY A 555 12.06 -9.56 -3.20
CA GLY A 555 11.00 -9.93 -4.14
C GLY A 555 10.29 -11.23 -3.74
N ALA A 556 11.08 -12.27 -3.42
CA ALA A 556 10.56 -13.58 -3.04
C ALA A 556 9.76 -13.58 -1.72
N VAL A 557 10.08 -12.69 -0.77
CA VAL A 557 9.40 -12.62 0.53
C VAL A 557 8.28 -11.58 0.53
N ILE A 558 8.52 -10.36 0.05
CA ILE A 558 7.54 -9.26 0.19
C ILE A 558 6.28 -9.50 -0.64
N VAL A 559 6.41 -10.13 -1.81
CA VAL A 559 5.25 -10.39 -2.69
C VAL A 559 4.24 -11.33 -2.02
N PRO A 560 4.56 -12.58 -1.66
CA PRO A 560 3.58 -13.47 -1.04
C PRO A 560 3.02 -12.91 0.27
N VAL A 561 3.89 -12.28 1.06
CA VAL A 561 3.50 -11.62 2.31
C VAL A 561 2.47 -10.51 2.11
N MET A 562 2.57 -9.73 1.02
CA MET A 562 1.63 -8.65 0.74
C MET A 562 0.41 -9.11 -0.06
N VAL A 563 0.53 -10.14 -0.90
CA VAL A 563 -0.59 -10.65 -1.73
C VAL A 563 -1.71 -11.15 -0.83
N LEU A 564 -1.41 -12.07 0.10
CA LEU A 564 -2.43 -12.67 0.97
C LEU A 564 -3.31 -11.66 1.73
N PRO A 565 -2.78 -10.68 2.49
CA PRO A 565 -3.62 -9.74 3.21
C PRO A 565 -4.38 -8.80 2.28
N LEU A 566 -3.86 -8.54 1.08
CA LEU A 566 -4.55 -7.72 0.08
C LEU A 566 -5.68 -8.48 -0.60
N VAL A 567 -5.52 -9.78 -0.84
CA VAL A 567 -6.58 -10.69 -1.29
C VAL A 567 -7.67 -10.76 -0.23
N LEU A 568 -7.31 -11.04 1.02
CA LEU A 568 -8.24 -11.03 2.14
C LEU A 568 -8.97 -9.68 2.30
N MET A 569 -8.26 -8.57 2.09
CA MET A 569 -8.87 -7.23 2.08
C MET A 569 -9.81 -7.01 0.88
N SER A 570 -9.52 -7.53 -0.31
CA SER A 570 -10.43 -7.44 -1.47
C SER A 570 -11.62 -8.38 -1.39
N ILE A 571 -11.53 -9.45 -0.60
CA ILE A 571 -12.68 -10.28 -0.24
C ILE A 571 -13.57 -9.50 0.73
N ALA A 572 -12.96 -8.91 1.77
CA ALA A 572 -13.68 -8.15 2.80
C ALA A 572 -14.33 -6.86 2.28
N LEU A 573 -13.65 -6.17 1.37
CA LEU A 573 -14.13 -4.97 0.70
C LEU A 573 -14.55 -5.40 -0.70
N PRO A 574 -15.85 -5.46 -1.03
CA PRO A 574 -16.32 -6.11 -2.25
C PRO A 574 -16.08 -5.22 -3.48
N ILE A 575 -14.80 -4.97 -3.77
CA ILE A 575 -14.30 -4.04 -4.78
C ILE A 575 -14.68 -4.56 -6.17
N GLY A 576 -14.54 -5.86 -6.43
CA GLY A 576 -14.99 -6.42 -7.71
C GLY A 576 -16.49 -6.25 -7.91
N SER A 577 -17.31 -6.54 -6.90
CA SER A 577 -18.76 -6.32 -6.96
C SER A 577 -19.15 -4.88 -7.30
N LEU A 578 -18.40 -3.90 -6.79
CA LEU A 578 -18.61 -2.48 -7.11
C LEU A 578 -18.39 -2.22 -8.59
N PHE A 579 -17.30 -2.73 -9.16
CA PHE A 579 -17.01 -2.57 -10.58
C PHE A 579 -17.99 -3.32 -11.47
N THR A 580 -18.48 -4.47 -11.02
CA THR A 580 -19.53 -5.25 -11.70
C THR A 580 -20.86 -4.54 -11.71
N ALA A 581 -21.26 -3.97 -10.57
CA ALA A 581 -22.44 -3.13 -10.49
C ALA A 581 -22.31 -1.88 -11.38
N LEU A 582 -21.12 -1.26 -11.43
CA LEU A 582 -20.86 -0.14 -12.35
C LEU A 582 -20.91 -0.57 -13.82
N ALA A 583 -20.49 -1.79 -14.14
CA ALA A 583 -20.62 -2.39 -15.48
C ALA A 583 -22.06 -2.84 -15.81
N ALA A 584 -22.99 -2.78 -14.86
CA ALA A 584 -24.36 -3.30 -15.00
C ALA A 584 -24.43 -4.82 -15.30
N ASN A 585 -23.37 -5.56 -14.95
CA ASN A 585 -23.35 -7.01 -15.08
C ASN A 585 -24.04 -7.63 -13.86
N PRO A 586 -24.76 -8.76 -14.03
CA PRO A 586 -25.36 -9.47 -12.91
C PRO A 586 -24.26 -9.97 -11.97
N ALA A 587 -24.50 -9.89 -10.66
CA ALA A 587 -23.63 -10.54 -9.70
C ALA A 587 -23.74 -12.06 -9.88
N VAL A 588 -22.62 -12.73 -10.17
CA VAL A 588 -22.58 -14.18 -10.38
C VAL A 588 -22.30 -14.83 -9.04
N ASN A 589 -23.36 -15.37 -8.42
CA ASN A 589 -23.38 -16.03 -7.11
C ASN A 589 -22.84 -15.16 -5.97
N ALA A 590 -23.49 -15.17 -4.81
CA ALA A 590 -23.00 -14.46 -3.63
C ALA A 590 -21.72 -15.09 -3.02
N ALA A 591 -20.92 -15.81 -3.82
CA ALA A 591 -19.79 -16.65 -3.47
C ALA A 591 -18.76 -16.55 -4.60
N ASP A 592 -17.45 -16.51 -4.40
CA ASP A 592 -16.63 -16.06 -3.27
C ASP A 592 -15.36 -15.50 -3.94
N GLU A 593 -14.84 -14.38 -3.41
CA GLU A 593 -13.58 -13.73 -3.81
C GLU A 593 -13.55 -13.01 -5.18
N ASP A 594 -14.39 -11.97 -5.35
CA ASP A 594 -14.30 -10.92 -6.39
C ASP A 594 -12.98 -10.09 -6.27
N THR A 595 -11.83 -10.77 -6.32
CA THR A 595 -10.52 -10.20 -6.13
C THR A 595 -9.93 -9.80 -7.46
N ILE A 596 -9.70 -8.51 -7.62
CA ILE A 596 -9.05 -7.99 -8.81
C ILE A 596 -7.53 -7.95 -8.62
N ALA A 597 -6.83 -9.04 -8.98
CA ALA A 597 -5.42 -9.27 -8.69
C ALA A 597 -4.50 -8.17 -9.25
N VAL A 598 -4.78 -7.66 -10.46
CA VAL A 598 -4.03 -6.52 -11.02
C VAL A 598 -4.09 -5.27 -10.16
N LEU A 599 -5.20 -5.00 -9.47
CA LEU A 599 -5.29 -3.86 -8.55
C LEU A 599 -4.41 -4.05 -7.33
N LEU A 600 -4.29 -5.29 -6.84
CA LEU A 600 -3.42 -5.62 -5.70
C LEU A 600 -1.93 -5.44 -6.05
N ALA A 601 -1.54 -5.66 -7.31
CA ALA A 601 -0.16 -5.43 -7.77
C ALA A 601 0.33 -3.99 -7.54
N ILE A 602 -0.57 -3.00 -7.57
CA ILE A 602 -0.24 -1.58 -7.44
C ILE A 602 0.36 -1.26 -6.06
N PRO A 603 -0.34 -1.46 -4.92
CA PRO A 603 0.23 -1.21 -3.61
C PRO A 603 1.48 -2.08 -3.34
N ILE A 604 1.49 -3.35 -3.78
CA ILE A 604 2.65 -4.25 -3.62
C ILE A 604 3.87 -3.66 -4.32
N GLY A 605 3.75 -3.33 -5.60
CA GLY A 605 4.85 -2.76 -6.40
C GLY A 605 5.30 -1.38 -5.90
N LEU A 606 4.38 -0.55 -5.39
CA LEU A 606 4.74 0.74 -4.80
C LEU A 606 5.57 0.58 -3.51
N VAL A 607 5.16 -0.34 -2.62
CA VAL A 607 5.91 -0.68 -1.40
C VAL A 607 7.27 -1.25 -1.79
N LEU A 608 7.30 -2.19 -2.73
CA LEU A 608 8.50 -2.83 -3.22
C LEU A 608 9.47 -1.81 -3.83
N GLY A 609 9.01 -0.95 -4.74
CA GLY A 609 9.83 0.11 -5.33
C GLY A 609 10.42 1.07 -4.28
N ARG A 610 9.69 1.32 -3.18
CA ARG A 610 10.19 2.13 -2.06
C ARG A 610 11.28 1.41 -1.26
N ILE A 611 11.14 0.11 -1.03
CA ILE A 611 12.13 -0.74 -0.33
C ILE A 611 13.39 -0.92 -1.20
N LEU A 612 13.23 -1.09 -2.51
CA LEU A 612 14.33 -1.27 -3.46
C LEU A 612 15.10 0.01 -3.74
N ARG A 613 14.49 1.19 -3.53
CA ARG A 613 15.14 2.49 -3.75
C ARG A 613 16.53 2.64 -3.12
N PRO A 614 16.75 2.37 -1.82
CA PRO A 614 18.09 2.44 -1.22
C PRO A 614 19.07 1.42 -1.81
N LEU A 615 18.59 0.26 -2.27
CA LEU A 615 19.42 -0.74 -2.96
C LEU A 615 19.83 -0.25 -4.35
N ALA A 616 18.90 0.36 -5.07
CA ALA A 616 19.10 0.82 -6.44
C ALA A 616 19.93 2.11 -6.51
N PHE A 617 19.66 3.10 -5.64
CA PHE A 617 20.25 4.44 -5.76
C PHE A 617 21.12 4.84 -4.56
N GLY A 618 21.32 3.94 -3.60
CA GLY A 618 21.95 4.27 -2.33
C GLY A 618 21.03 5.06 -1.41
N ARG A 619 21.47 5.27 -0.17
CA ARG A 619 20.80 6.22 0.73
C ARG A 619 21.13 7.65 0.27
N PRO A 620 20.15 8.57 0.24
CA PRO A 620 20.46 9.96 -0.01
C PRO A 620 21.45 10.43 1.07
N ALA A 621 22.61 10.97 0.64
CA ALA A 621 23.61 11.49 1.56
C ALA A 621 22.95 12.51 2.49
N THR A 622 23.07 12.26 3.80
CA THR A 622 22.50 13.15 4.81
C THR A 622 23.17 14.52 4.73
N ALA A 623 22.48 15.58 5.14
CA ALA A 623 23.06 16.93 5.13
C ALA A 623 24.37 17.00 5.94
N ALA A 624 24.47 16.21 7.01
CA ALA A 624 25.68 16.07 7.82
C ALA A 624 26.86 15.47 7.03
N GLU A 625 26.64 14.41 6.25
CA GLU A 625 27.68 13.82 5.39
C GLU A 625 28.13 14.78 4.29
N ARG A 626 27.21 15.59 3.75
CA ARG A 626 27.55 16.63 2.77
C ARG A 626 28.36 17.78 3.39
N GLY A 627 28.08 18.15 4.64
CA GLY A 627 28.85 19.15 5.38
C GLY A 627 30.27 18.67 5.70
N TYR A 628 30.44 17.39 6.05
CA TYR A 628 31.76 16.82 6.36
C TYR A 628 32.62 16.53 5.12
N ARG A 629 32.00 16.32 3.94
CA ARG A 629 32.73 16.17 2.67
C ARG A 629 33.19 17.50 2.06
N LYS A 630 33.30 18.56 2.86
CA LYS A 630 34.09 19.74 2.50
C LYS A 630 35.50 19.24 2.21
N ALA A 631 35.98 19.49 1.00
CA ALA A 631 37.15 18.83 0.43
C ALA A 631 38.34 18.85 1.41
N PRO A 632 38.96 17.69 1.72
CA PRO A 632 40.23 17.68 2.44
C PRO A 632 41.24 18.45 1.58
N GLY A 633 41.56 19.68 2.00
CA GLY A 633 42.43 20.58 1.25
C GLY A 633 41.78 21.88 0.76
N ALA A 634 40.51 22.17 1.05
CA ALA A 634 40.09 23.58 1.06
C ALA A 634 40.82 24.24 2.24
N PRO A 635 41.79 25.15 2.00
CA PRO A 635 42.47 25.82 3.10
C PRO A 635 41.41 26.42 4.00
N TYR A 636 41.55 26.26 5.31
CA TYR A 636 40.83 27.08 6.26
C TYR A 636 41.06 28.52 5.80
N ALA A 637 40.05 29.15 5.20
CA ALA A 637 40.09 30.58 5.01
C ALA A 637 40.34 31.12 6.42
N PRO A 638 41.47 31.81 6.67
CA PRO A 638 41.71 32.39 7.98
C PRO A 638 40.45 33.16 8.31
N VAL A 639 39.85 32.84 9.45
CA VAL A 639 38.74 33.62 9.99
C VAL A 639 39.29 35.03 10.07
N GLY A 640 38.89 35.87 9.11
CA GLY A 640 39.32 37.26 9.08
C GLY A 640 39.00 37.83 10.45
N GLU A 641 40.00 38.44 11.07
CA GLU A 641 39.82 39.13 12.34
C GLU A 641 38.54 39.99 12.22
N PRO A 642 37.65 39.95 13.24
CA PRO A 642 36.48 40.79 13.22
C PRO A 642 36.93 42.23 12.98
N PRO A 643 36.27 42.97 12.07
CA PRO A 643 36.65 44.34 11.79
C PRO A 643 36.66 45.11 13.12
N LEU A 644 37.83 45.63 13.49
CA LEU A 644 37.98 46.59 14.57
C LEU A 644 37.05 47.77 14.24
N ILE A 645 35.91 47.81 14.92
CA ILE A 645 35.06 48.99 14.97
C ILE A 645 35.85 50.01 15.80
N LEU A 646 36.51 50.93 15.11
CA LEU A 646 37.07 52.13 15.72
C LEU A 646 35.89 53.09 15.97
N GLU A 647 35.61 53.37 17.25
CA GLU A 647 34.83 54.54 17.69
C GLU A 647 35.66 55.83 17.59
#